data_AF-A0A2E4WZP5-F1
#
_entry.id   AF-A0A2E4WZP5-F1
#
_cell.length_a   1.000
_cell.length_b   1.000
_cell.length_c   1.000
_cell.angle_alpha   90.00
_cell.angle_beta   90.00
_cell.angle_gamma   90.00
#
_symmetry.space_group_name_H-M   'P 1'
#
loop_
_entity.id
_entity.type
_entity.pdbx_description
1 polymer ?
#
loop_
_entity_poly.entity_id
_entity_poly.type
_entity_poly.pdbx_seq_one_letter_code
_entity_poly.pdbx_strand_id
1 'polypeptide(L)'
;MGVRLEWRFGFEKAGSTLAPMPGVIVVDVGNRFEEGIVDTHSLDTYSSSTDAIFRNPHLVLKHLLGSLNASILSGREIKLKQIEFLFVTHEYPDWDAAASFVLCDYLIRNGTLPPWGEALAEASNKVDQGKAEMKGNLRRAFLLFYALVADAGTDPAELFFSFRTFVERIDEHIRPDFSGNPFLEVLPKTDDFEFLEKWQSLLSGDYKLFKEDLSEHSEVFDVDLPFRDELENTRASGKGKALAFTSKPRCRFHKYWVRADGRWDVLLVPFYEKGQQRKRWIISVDPCARYSLRRLGFALEREETAVRGDDLRRQGEPRWQDYEYCDNDDPWYDGRNHEYTIVDSPRSGTVLTLSDIKKVLKLRFFGIKAGQSSRYFVYQFLELSELKEELKSLSSPARPFDCLVESLYCLRKIELRQIDGTIDPGLDDGCSCRILFSDVSRHGVLEMTFTGLPEGSILEDFPEILEGYRKHSQEIAKRICRKFGFGSEIWGGINYSCLFLPDAELNYHSIEKIQGVLARICLDGVSREEVKDMLAGRQKELVRASSTVCLSGTNAQGVEMRQATLLYGLFLKTAHRRFSKRFEEICPELEERSSLLRLRKILHLQREFTLFIAAYDFSSTDLSSNSDLNKFCSRLFPAVGLDGQKQQTFSEMRMVGDLAVSLQGVEEQRDSTRLNVIILCVAVIAVGDFTYALAQDIVSESLSYWVRPLALTSAMLLGTFALLKLLVRRK
;
A
#
# COMPACT_ATOMS: atom_id res chain seq x y z
N MET A 1 -63.64 18.27 7.11
CA MET A 1 -63.88 19.19 8.24
C MET A 1 -64.33 20.60 7.84
N GLY A 2 -64.17 21.06 6.58
CA GLY A 2 -64.56 22.43 6.20
C GLY A 2 -63.60 23.52 6.68
N VAL A 3 -62.44 23.13 7.22
CA VAL A 3 -61.34 24.03 7.60
C VAL A 3 -60.52 24.34 6.36
N ARG A 4 -60.26 25.63 6.09
CA ARG A 4 -59.30 26.07 5.05
C ARG A 4 -57.88 25.82 5.54
N LEU A 5 -57.06 25.13 4.75
CA LEU A 5 -55.62 25.01 4.98
C LEU A 5 -54.88 26.08 4.16
N GLU A 6 -54.07 26.89 4.83
CA GLU A 6 -53.11 27.79 4.19
C GLU A 6 -51.67 27.41 4.55
N TRP A 7 -50.78 27.56 3.58
CA TRP A 7 -49.34 27.40 3.76
C TRP A 7 -48.65 28.74 3.64
N ARG A 8 -47.70 28.97 4.55
CA ARG A 8 -46.62 29.94 4.37
C ARG A 8 -45.34 29.18 4.09
N PHE A 9 -44.38 29.87 3.49
CA PHE A 9 -43.09 29.29 3.14
C PHE A 9 -41.94 30.08 3.79
N GLY A 10 -40.97 29.36 4.33
CA GLY A 10 -39.74 29.89 4.92
C GLY A 10 -38.51 29.29 4.25
N PHE A 11 -37.41 30.05 4.23
CA PHE A 11 -36.21 29.72 3.47
C PHE A 11 -34.97 29.90 4.32
N GLU A 12 -34.16 28.85 4.38
CA GLU A 12 -32.99 28.74 5.22
C GLU A 12 -31.76 28.35 4.40
N LYS A 13 -30.56 28.57 4.95
CA LYS A 13 -29.33 28.19 4.25
C LYS A 13 -29.13 26.68 4.30
N ALA A 14 -28.67 26.10 3.19
CA ALA A 14 -28.32 24.67 3.15
C ALA A 14 -27.26 24.35 4.22
N GLY A 15 -27.56 23.37 5.08
CA GLY A 15 -26.73 23.04 6.24
C GLY A 15 -26.98 23.87 7.51
N SER A 16 -28.01 24.73 7.55
CA SER A 16 -28.53 25.28 8.82
C SER A 16 -29.01 24.15 9.74
N THR A 17 -28.65 24.21 11.02
CA THR A 17 -29.22 23.33 12.06
C THR A 17 -30.39 24.05 12.74
N LEU A 18 -31.56 23.41 12.78
CA LEU A 18 -32.80 24.01 13.32
C LEU A 18 -33.36 23.19 14.49
N ALA A 19 -34.35 23.75 15.18
CA ALA A 19 -35.11 23.08 16.23
C ALA A 19 -36.60 23.01 15.85
N PRO A 20 -37.32 21.92 16.19
CA PRO A 20 -38.71 21.74 15.79
C PRO A 20 -39.61 22.78 16.47
N MET A 21 -40.48 23.41 15.68
CA MET A 21 -41.38 24.48 16.13
C MET A 21 -42.84 24.12 15.89
N PRO A 22 -43.78 24.42 16.82
CA PRO A 22 -45.20 24.14 16.63
C PRO A 22 -45.78 24.81 15.38
N GLY A 23 -46.48 24.04 14.54
CA GLY A 23 -47.06 24.55 13.30
C GLY A 23 -46.06 24.81 12.16
N VAL A 24 -44.78 24.44 12.36
CA VAL A 24 -43.73 24.50 11.34
C VAL A 24 -43.31 23.09 10.99
N ILE A 25 -43.21 22.77 9.70
CA ILE A 25 -42.52 21.58 9.21
C ILE A 25 -41.29 22.04 8.43
N VAL A 26 -40.12 21.58 8.87
CA VAL A 26 -38.84 21.83 8.20
C VAL A 26 -38.50 20.61 7.37
N VAL A 27 -38.15 20.79 6.10
CA VAL A 27 -37.86 19.71 5.16
C VAL A 27 -36.67 20.04 4.28
N ASP A 28 -35.80 19.05 4.09
CA ASP A 28 -34.59 19.16 3.26
C ASP A 28 -33.64 20.30 3.71
N VAL A 29 -33.73 20.65 4.98
CA VAL A 29 -32.88 21.58 5.72
C VAL A 29 -33.12 21.35 7.22
N GLY A 30 -32.21 21.81 8.09
CA GLY A 30 -32.35 21.70 9.54
C GLY A 30 -31.42 20.66 10.17
N ASN A 31 -30.76 19.84 9.37
CA ASN A 31 -29.70 18.88 9.73
C ASN A 31 -30.14 17.81 10.76
N ARG A 32 -31.43 17.48 10.80
CA ARG A 32 -32.05 16.54 11.76
C ARG A 32 -33.18 15.74 11.14
N PHE A 33 -33.48 14.62 11.79
CA PHE A 33 -34.59 13.74 11.45
C PHE A 33 -35.42 13.43 12.70
N GLU A 34 -36.42 14.27 12.98
CA GLU A 34 -37.30 14.19 14.15
C GLU A 34 -38.72 14.74 13.83
N GLU A 35 -39.64 14.70 14.79
CA GLU A 35 -40.98 15.29 14.60
C GLU A 35 -40.86 16.79 14.35
N GLY A 36 -41.26 17.22 13.14
CA GLY A 36 -41.16 18.61 12.70
C GLY A 36 -39.89 18.99 11.92
N ILE A 37 -38.89 18.12 11.80
CA ILE A 37 -37.72 18.32 10.92
C ILE A 37 -37.42 17.01 10.18
N VAL A 38 -37.56 17.02 8.85
CA VAL A 38 -37.21 15.90 7.98
C VAL A 38 -36.12 16.32 7.01
N ASP A 39 -34.86 16.15 7.43
CA ASP A 39 -33.67 16.35 6.62
C ASP A 39 -32.83 15.07 6.63
N THR A 40 -32.52 14.54 5.45
CA THR A 40 -31.78 13.29 5.28
C THR A 40 -30.27 13.49 5.17
N HIS A 41 -29.76 14.73 5.11
CA HIS A 41 -28.33 15.00 4.94
C HIS A 41 -27.44 14.51 6.10
N SER A 42 -28.02 14.22 7.28
CA SER A 42 -27.32 13.65 8.44
C SER A 42 -27.54 12.16 8.66
N LEU A 43 -28.27 11.45 7.78
CA LEU A 43 -28.59 10.02 7.91
C LEU A 43 -28.38 9.22 6.62
N ASP A 44 -27.74 8.05 6.74
CA ASP A 44 -27.57 7.11 5.62
C ASP A 44 -28.84 6.27 5.29
N THR A 45 -29.95 6.48 6.00
CA THR A 45 -31.16 5.63 5.92
C THR A 45 -32.04 5.90 4.69
N TYR A 46 -32.10 7.14 4.22
CA TYR A 46 -33.02 7.58 3.17
C TYR A 46 -32.26 8.41 2.14
N SER A 47 -32.55 8.22 0.86
CA SER A 47 -31.90 8.96 -0.25
C SER A 47 -32.63 10.23 -0.68
N SER A 48 -33.69 10.63 0.04
CA SER A 48 -34.41 11.89 -0.14
C SER A 48 -35.36 12.14 1.04
N SER A 49 -35.62 13.40 1.34
CA SER A 49 -36.64 13.85 2.29
C SER A 49 -38.04 13.42 1.88
N THR A 50 -38.33 13.34 0.57
CA THR A 50 -39.62 12.83 0.03
C THR A 50 -39.86 11.38 0.45
N ASP A 51 -38.88 10.48 0.24
CA ASP A 51 -38.98 9.08 0.66
C ASP A 51 -39.03 8.97 2.19
N ALA A 52 -38.25 9.78 2.91
CA ALA A 52 -38.30 9.80 4.36
C ALA A 52 -39.70 10.19 4.91
N ILE A 53 -40.39 11.16 4.29
CA ILE A 53 -41.80 11.51 4.59
C ILE A 53 -42.77 10.39 4.17
N PHE A 54 -42.57 9.79 2.99
CA PHE A 54 -43.41 8.70 2.50
C PHE A 54 -43.34 7.46 3.42
N ARG A 55 -42.15 7.12 3.92
CA ARG A 55 -41.95 6.00 4.86
C ARG A 55 -42.39 6.37 6.29
N ASN A 56 -42.34 7.66 6.67
CA ASN A 56 -42.61 8.13 8.04
C ASN A 56 -43.65 9.27 8.10
N PRO A 57 -44.89 9.08 7.57
CA PRO A 57 -45.89 10.15 7.51
C PRO A 57 -46.33 10.65 8.89
N HIS A 58 -46.06 9.88 9.94
CA HIS A 58 -46.30 10.26 11.33
C HIS A 58 -45.45 11.47 11.78
N LEU A 59 -44.23 11.67 11.22
CA LEU A 59 -43.38 12.82 11.56
C LEU A 59 -44.03 14.16 11.19
N VAL A 60 -44.84 14.17 10.12
CA VAL A 60 -45.61 15.32 9.67
C VAL A 60 -46.95 15.39 10.42
N LEU A 61 -47.74 14.30 10.39
CA LEU A 61 -49.10 14.29 10.94
C LEU A 61 -49.13 14.49 12.46
N LYS A 62 -48.24 13.84 13.22
CA LYS A 62 -48.20 13.96 14.68
C LYS A 62 -47.72 15.35 15.10
N HIS A 63 -46.73 15.90 14.41
CA HIS A 63 -46.20 17.24 14.72
C HIS A 63 -47.21 18.35 14.43
N LEU A 64 -47.76 18.39 13.22
CA LEU A 64 -48.65 19.47 12.78
C LEU A 64 -50.09 19.33 13.31
N LEU A 65 -50.62 18.11 13.41
CA LEU A 65 -52.01 17.86 13.80
C LEU A 65 -52.18 17.19 15.17
N GLY A 66 -51.12 16.74 15.85
CA GLY A 66 -51.22 16.00 17.12
C GLY A 66 -51.99 16.75 18.21
N SER A 67 -51.65 18.01 18.45
CA SER A 67 -52.35 18.87 19.43
C SER A 67 -53.82 19.15 19.07
N LEU A 68 -54.12 19.22 17.76
CA LEU A 68 -55.49 19.38 17.26
C LEU A 68 -56.28 18.09 17.47
N ASN A 69 -55.72 16.95 17.06
CA ASN A 69 -56.33 15.63 17.20
C ASN A 69 -56.57 15.27 18.67
N ALA A 70 -55.61 15.54 19.57
CA ALA A 70 -55.78 15.37 21.02
C ALA A 70 -56.90 16.26 21.59
N SER A 71 -57.06 17.48 21.06
CA SER A 71 -58.18 18.36 21.43
C SER A 71 -59.53 17.81 20.95
N ILE A 72 -59.61 17.26 19.73
CA ILE A 72 -60.84 16.63 19.20
C ILE A 72 -61.18 15.38 20.03
N LEU A 73 -60.20 14.52 20.30
CA LEU A 73 -60.36 13.27 21.05
C LEU A 73 -60.74 13.49 22.52
N SER A 74 -60.37 14.63 23.12
CA SER A 74 -60.83 15.03 24.45
C SER A 74 -62.24 15.68 24.46
N GLY A 75 -62.95 15.66 23.34
CA GLY A 75 -64.31 16.19 23.22
C GLY A 75 -64.40 17.72 23.16
N ARG A 76 -63.28 18.42 22.96
CA ARG A 76 -63.25 19.88 22.87
C ARG A 76 -63.87 20.33 21.54
N GLU A 77 -64.90 21.17 21.60
CA GLU A 77 -65.51 21.75 20.40
C GLU A 77 -64.50 22.68 19.69
N ILE A 78 -64.06 22.32 18.48
CA ILE A 78 -63.08 23.10 17.70
C ILE A 78 -63.78 23.91 16.62
N LYS A 79 -63.93 25.22 16.84
CA LYS A 79 -64.48 26.19 15.87
C LYS A 79 -63.40 26.77 14.95
N LEU A 80 -62.53 25.92 14.40
CA LEU A 80 -61.56 26.34 13.39
C LEU A 80 -62.28 26.56 12.06
N LYS A 81 -62.10 27.73 11.44
CA LYS A 81 -62.45 27.97 10.04
C LYS A 81 -61.23 27.86 9.11
N GLN A 82 -60.04 28.10 9.66
CA GLN A 82 -58.78 28.08 8.95
C GLN A 82 -57.67 27.56 9.87
N ILE A 83 -56.72 26.82 9.29
CA ILE A 83 -55.44 26.47 9.90
C ILE A 83 -54.32 26.95 8.98
N GLU A 84 -53.22 27.41 9.57
CA GLU A 84 -52.04 27.89 8.87
C GLU A 84 -50.84 27.08 9.34
N PHE A 85 -49.99 26.65 8.41
CA PHE A 85 -48.72 26.01 8.68
C PHE A 85 -47.59 26.68 7.89
N LEU A 86 -46.37 26.63 8.44
CA LEU A 86 -45.16 27.10 7.79
C LEU A 86 -44.38 25.89 7.27
N PHE A 87 -44.14 25.83 5.97
CA PHE A 87 -43.21 24.90 5.34
C PHE A 87 -41.84 25.58 5.19
N VAL A 88 -40.79 25.03 5.78
CA VAL A 88 -39.43 25.59 5.72
C VAL A 88 -38.53 24.64 4.94
N THR A 89 -37.77 25.18 3.99
CA THR A 89 -36.75 24.43 3.24
C THR A 89 -35.56 25.34 2.89
N HIS A 90 -34.63 24.88 2.06
CA HIS A 90 -33.45 25.65 1.68
C HIS A 90 -33.75 26.79 0.68
N GLU A 91 -32.90 27.84 0.65
CA GLU A 91 -33.05 29.07 -0.16
C GLU A 91 -33.28 28.87 -1.68
N TYR A 92 -33.01 27.69 -2.22
CA TYR A 92 -33.13 27.37 -3.65
C TYR A 92 -33.84 26.03 -3.86
N PRO A 93 -35.14 25.91 -3.50
CA PRO A 93 -35.84 24.62 -3.40
C PRO A 93 -35.69 23.79 -4.67
N ASP A 94 -35.25 22.55 -4.51
CA ASP A 94 -35.11 21.62 -5.62
C ASP A 94 -36.31 20.65 -5.73
N TRP A 95 -36.12 19.57 -6.50
CA TRP A 95 -37.17 18.58 -6.73
C TRP A 95 -37.60 17.90 -5.42
N ASP A 96 -36.67 17.59 -4.52
CA ASP A 96 -36.98 16.85 -3.29
C ASP A 96 -37.75 17.73 -2.30
N ALA A 97 -37.32 18.97 -2.11
CA ALA A 97 -38.06 19.97 -1.35
C ALA A 97 -39.49 20.16 -1.89
N ALA A 98 -39.65 20.25 -3.22
CA ALA A 98 -40.96 20.43 -3.86
C ALA A 98 -41.85 19.18 -3.78
N ALA A 99 -41.31 17.99 -4.01
CA ALA A 99 -42.03 16.73 -3.89
C ALA A 99 -42.44 16.43 -2.44
N SER A 100 -41.58 16.77 -1.49
CA SER A 100 -41.89 16.69 -0.06
C SER A 100 -43.03 17.61 0.35
N PHE A 101 -43.07 18.86 -0.14
CA PHE A 101 -44.23 19.75 0.07
C PHE A 101 -45.53 19.12 -0.42
N VAL A 102 -45.50 18.52 -1.62
CA VAL A 102 -46.68 17.86 -2.21
C VAL A 102 -47.18 16.71 -1.34
N LEU A 103 -46.28 15.87 -0.80
CA LEU A 103 -46.67 14.81 0.15
C LEU A 103 -47.20 15.39 1.47
N CYS A 104 -46.58 16.42 2.03
CA CYS A 104 -47.02 17.10 3.26
C CYS A 104 -48.41 17.72 3.11
N ASP A 105 -48.68 18.46 2.04
CA ASP A 105 -49.98 19.07 1.78
C ASP A 105 -51.08 18.00 1.57
N TYR A 106 -50.78 16.93 0.83
CA TYR A 106 -51.71 15.82 0.64
C TYR A 106 -52.01 15.08 1.95
N LEU A 107 -50.97 14.79 2.76
CA LEU A 107 -51.10 14.18 4.08
C LEU A 107 -52.00 14.99 5.02
N ILE A 108 -51.77 16.30 5.12
CA ILE A 108 -52.55 17.17 6.01
C ILE A 108 -54.00 17.32 5.55
N ARG A 109 -54.27 17.29 4.24
CA ARG A 109 -55.64 17.38 3.69
C ARG A 109 -56.43 16.08 3.83
N ASN A 110 -55.79 14.94 3.60
CA ASN A 110 -56.46 13.64 3.44
C ASN A 110 -56.25 12.67 4.62
N GLY A 111 -55.28 12.93 5.49
CA GLY A 111 -54.88 12.05 6.60
C GLY A 111 -54.12 10.79 6.17
N THR A 112 -53.87 10.62 4.87
CA THR A 112 -53.23 9.47 4.23
C THR A 112 -52.30 9.92 3.11
N LEU A 113 -51.37 9.05 2.70
CA LEU A 113 -50.49 9.30 1.54
C LEU A 113 -51.25 9.13 0.23
N PRO A 114 -50.86 9.86 -0.84
CA PRO A 114 -51.46 9.69 -2.15
C PRO A 114 -51.11 8.31 -2.74
N PRO A 115 -52.00 7.70 -3.57
CA PRO A 115 -51.74 6.41 -4.21
C PRO A 115 -50.50 6.35 -5.13
N TRP A 116 -49.96 7.50 -5.53
CA TRP A 116 -48.73 7.66 -6.33
C TRP A 116 -47.51 8.09 -5.50
N GLY A 117 -47.64 8.21 -4.18
CA GLY A 117 -46.58 8.70 -3.29
C GLY A 117 -45.30 7.88 -3.38
N GLU A 118 -45.38 6.56 -3.56
CA GLU A 118 -44.20 5.70 -3.70
C GLU A 118 -43.43 5.99 -4.99
N ALA A 119 -44.14 6.24 -6.10
CA ALA A 119 -43.51 6.61 -7.36
C ALA A 119 -42.85 7.99 -7.28
N LEU A 120 -43.47 8.95 -6.58
CA LEU A 120 -42.86 10.27 -6.36
C LEU A 120 -41.60 10.15 -5.46
N ALA A 121 -41.66 9.37 -4.39
CA ALA A 121 -40.52 9.08 -3.52
C ALA A 121 -39.36 8.38 -4.25
N GLU A 122 -39.65 7.36 -5.05
CA GLU A 122 -38.63 6.71 -5.90
C GLU A 122 -38.03 7.71 -6.90
N ALA A 123 -38.85 8.58 -7.48
CA ALA A 123 -38.36 9.60 -8.40
C ALA A 123 -37.45 10.62 -7.70
N SER A 124 -37.82 11.12 -6.51
CA SER A 124 -36.96 11.99 -5.70
C SER A 124 -35.62 11.31 -5.36
N ASN A 125 -35.65 10.06 -4.88
CA ASN A 125 -34.45 9.26 -4.64
C ASN A 125 -33.54 9.11 -5.88
N LYS A 126 -34.09 9.15 -7.10
CA LYS A 126 -33.29 9.13 -8.34
C LYS A 126 -32.81 10.52 -8.75
N VAL A 127 -33.60 11.57 -8.54
CA VAL A 127 -33.26 12.94 -8.96
C VAL A 127 -32.20 13.55 -8.05
N ASP A 128 -32.39 13.48 -6.73
CA ASP A 128 -31.44 13.98 -5.71
C ASP A 128 -30.05 13.36 -5.91
N GLN A 129 -30.00 12.02 -5.83
CA GLN A 129 -28.82 11.21 -6.08
C GLN A 129 -28.27 11.32 -7.51
N GLY A 130 -28.92 12.10 -8.39
CA GLY A 130 -28.50 12.38 -9.75
C GLY A 130 -28.55 11.18 -10.69
N LYS A 131 -29.21 10.09 -10.31
CA LYS A 131 -29.43 8.85 -11.08
C LYS A 131 -30.55 8.99 -12.12
N ALA A 132 -31.26 10.13 -12.15
CA ALA A 132 -32.28 10.45 -13.15
C ALA A 132 -31.63 10.84 -14.50
N GLU A 133 -31.88 10.03 -15.53
CA GLU A 133 -31.33 10.20 -16.88
C GLU A 133 -32.29 10.93 -17.82
N MET A 134 -31.77 11.85 -18.64
CA MET A 134 -32.56 12.52 -19.68
C MET A 134 -32.99 11.56 -20.81
N LYS A 135 -32.14 10.58 -21.16
CA LYS A 135 -32.32 9.66 -22.31
C LYS A 135 -32.74 10.39 -23.60
N GLY A 136 -32.12 11.56 -23.87
CA GLY A 136 -32.38 12.38 -25.04
C GLY A 136 -33.74 13.07 -25.11
N ASN A 137 -34.57 13.04 -24.06
CA ASN A 137 -35.94 13.57 -24.11
C ASN A 137 -36.23 14.61 -23.01
N LEU A 138 -36.76 15.77 -23.44
CA LEU A 138 -37.03 16.93 -22.57
C LEU A 138 -38.38 16.87 -21.84
N ARG A 139 -39.26 15.92 -22.19
CA ARG A 139 -40.59 15.74 -21.57
C ARG A 139 -40.57 14.85 -20.31
N ARG A 140 -39.41 14.63 -19.66
CA ARG A 140 -39.36 13.92 -18.37
C ARG A 140 -39.72 14.89 -17.24
N ALA A 141 -40.52 14.46 -16.27
CA ALA A 141 -41.12 15.38 -15.29
C ALA A 141 -40.08 16.17 -14.48
N PHE A 142 -38.97 15.54 -14.09
CA PHE A 142 -37.89 16.21 -13.36
C PHE A 142 -37.17 17.31 -14.17
N LEU A 143 -37.02 17.16 -15.49
CA LEU A 143 -36.46 18.22 -16.34
C LEU A 143 -37.41 19.40 -16.49
N LEU A 144 -38.71 19.09 -16.60
CA LEU A 144 -39.80 20.06 -16.69
C LEU A 144 -39.96 20.84 -15.38
N PHE A 145 -39.72 20.23 -14.21
CA PHE A 145 -39.69 20.93 -12.92
C PHE A 145 -38.63 22.04 -12.90
N TYR A 146 -37.40 21.79 -13.33
CA TYR A 146 -36.38 22.86 -13.37
C TYR A 146 -36.73 23.97 -14.38
N ALA A 147 -37.51 23.66 -15.43
CA ALA A 147 -38.05 24.67 -16.33
C ALA A 147 -39.19 25.48 -15.67
N LEU A 148 -40.03 24.84 -14.83
CA LEU A 148 -40.98 25.52 -13.93
C LEU A 148 -40.25 26.42 -12.92
N VAL A 149 -39.16 25.97 -12.28
CA VAL A 149 -38.30 26.81 -11.40
C VAL A 149 -37.76 28.01 -12.17
N ALA A 150 -37.42 27.85 -13.45
CA ALA A 150 -36.98 28.97 -14.29
C ALA A 150 -38.11 29.95 -14.65
N ASP A 151 -39.37 29.50 -14.65
CA ASP A 151 -40.56 30.22 -15.09
C ASP A 151 -41.26 30.96 -13.94
N ALA A 152 -41.36 30.34 -12.76
CA ALA A 152 -41.89 30.93 -11.51
C ALA A 152 -41.00 32.04 -10.92
N GLY A 153 -39.79 32.21 -11.44
CA GLY A 153 -38.90 33.33 -11.11
C GLY A 153 -38.41 33.31 -9.67
N THR A 154 -38.94 34.20 -8.83
CA THR A 154 -38.51 34.39 -7.43
C THR A 154 -39.66 34.29 -6.42
N ASP A 155 -40.84 33.80 -6.81
CA ASP A 155 -41.91 33.46 -5.85
C ASP A 155 -41.90 31.94 -5.57
N PRO A 156 -41.42 31.52 -4.39
CA PRO A 156 -41.40 30.10 -4.04
C PRO A 156 -42.80 29.52 -3.83
N ALA A 157 -43.78 30.32 -3.40
CA ALA A 157 -45.15 29.84 -3.22
C ALA A 157 -45.77 29.46 -4.57
N GLU A 158 -45.54 30.28 -5.60
CA GLU A 158 -45.93 29.96 -6.98
C GLU A 158 -45.27 28.66 -7.45
N LEU A 159 -43.97 28.45 -7.17
CA LEU A 159 -43.26 27.21 -7.48
C LEU A 159 -43.93 25.98 -6.82
N PHE A 160 -44.15 26.00 -5.51
CA PHE A 160 -44.71 24.86 -4.77
C PHE A 160 -46.14 24.51 -5.22
N PHE A 161 -47.02 25.50 -5.40
CA PHE A 161 -48.39 25.26 -5.85
C PHE A 161 -48.46 24.85 -7.33
N SER A 162 -47.62 25.42 -8.19
CA SER A 162 -47.51 24.99 -9.59
C SER A 162 -46.97 23.57 -9.71
N PHE A 163 -45.98 23.20 -8.90
CA PHE A 163 -45.45 21.84 -8.88
C PHE A 163 -46.47 20.82 -8.36
N ARG A 164 -47.22 21.17 -7.30
CA ARG A 164 -48.35 20.34 -6.85
C ARG A 164 -49.36 20.10 -7.97
N THR A 165 -49.75 21.17 -8.68
CA THR A 165 -50.70 21.09 -9.80
C THR A 165 -50.15 20.23 -10.95
N PHE A 166 -48.84 20.28 -11.19
CA PHE A 166 -48.16 19.45 -12.18
C PHE A 166 -48.14 17.95 -11.79
N VAL A 167 -47.87 17.63 -10.52
CA VAL A 167 -47.91 16.25 -10.00
C VAL A 167 -49.34 15.67 -10.04
N GLU A 168 -50.34 16.46 -9.63
CA GLU A 168 -51.76 16.05 -9.68
C GLU A 168 -52.21 15.75 -11.12
N ARG A 169 -51.85 16.60 -12.09
CA ARG A 169 -52.14 16.34 -13.52
C ARG A 169 -51.46 15.09 -14.08
N ILE A 170 -50.24 14.78 -13.63
CA ILE A 170 -49.57 13.53 -13.99
C ILE A 170 -50.41 12.35 -13.50
N ASP A 171 -50.84 12.30 -12.23
CA ASP A 171 -51.66 11.20 -11.71
C ASP A 171 -52.98 11.02 -12.49
N GLU A 172 -53.70 12.13 -12.75
CA GLU A 172 -55.00 12.13 -13.41
C GLU A 172 -54.98 11.50 -14.83
N HIS A 173 -53.91 11.69 -15.60
CA HIS A 173 -53.89 11.41 -17.05
C HIS A 173 -53.00 10.24 -17.48
N ILE A 174 -52.16 9.69 -16.59
CA ILE A 174 -51.04 8.79 -16.99
C ILE A 174 -51.14 7.37 -16.41
N ARG A 175 -51.95 7.18 -15.37
CA ARG A 175 -52.03 5.91 -14.62
C ARG A 175 -52.38 4.64 -15.42
N PRO A 176 -53.18 4.66 -16.50
CA PRO A 176 -53.48 3.45 -17.28
C PRO A 176 -52.35 3.00 -18.21
N ASP A 177 -51.52 3.93 -18.70
CA ASP A 177 -50.74 3.73 -19.93
C ASP A 177 -49.23 3.53 -19.71
N PHE A 178 -48.73 3.71 -18.48
CA PHE A 178 -47.29 3.68 -18.17
C PHE A 178 -46.89 2.37 -17.48
N SER A 179 -45.90 1.67 -18.08
CA SER A 179 -45.31 0.45 -17.54
C SER A 179 -44.22 0.69 -16.48
N GLY A 180 -44.03 1.93 -16.03
CA GLY A 180 -42.92 2.36 -15.18
C GLY A 180 -43.26 3.65 -14.42
N ASN A 181 -42.26 4.22 -13.73
CA ASN A 181 -42.46 5.39 -12.88
C ASN A 181 -42.80 6.65 -13.70
N PRO A 182 -44.01 7.24 -13.55
CA PRO A 182 -44.48 8.33 -14.41
C PRO A 182 -43.70 9.65 -14.24
N PHE A 183 -43.03 9.84 -13.11
CA PHE A 183 -42.22 11.04 -12.85
C PHE A 183 -40.80 10.94 -13.44
N LEU A 184 -40.34 9.71 -13.72
CA LEU A 184 -39.07 9.46 -14.39
C LEU A 184 -39.22 9.29 -15.90
N GLU A 185 -40.39 8.82 -16.37
CA GLU A 185 -40.63 8.55 -17.79
C GLU A 185 -40.97 9.78 -18.65
N VAL A 186 -41.05 9.56 -19.97
CA VAL A 186 -41.37 10.59 -20.97
C VAL A 186 -42.88 10.86 -20.97
N LEU A 187 -43.30 12.06 -20.58
CA LEU A 187 -44.70 12.47 -20.63
C LEU A 187 -45.20 12.57 -22.09
N PRO A 188 -46.42 12.12 -22.38
CA PRO A 188 -46.92 11.99 -23.74
C PRO A 188 -47.19 13.35 -24.40
N LYS A 189 -47.35 13.34 -25.73
CA LYS A 189 -47.80 14.51 -26.51
C LYS A 189 -49.32 14.44 -26.72
N THR A 190 -50.08 14.82 -25.69
CA THR A 190 -51.53 15.00 -25.72
C THR A 190 -51.90 16.44 -25.37
N ASP A 191 -53.14 16.84 -25.67
CA ASP A 191 -53.66 18.18 -25.40
C ASP A 191 -53.60 18.53 -23.90
N ASP A 192 -53.79 17.54 -23.02
CA ASP A 192 -53.68 17.67 -21.55
C ASP A 192 -52.30 18.18 -21.10
N PHE A 193 -51.28 17.94 -21.93
CA PHE A 193 -49.88 18.32 -21.72
C PHE A 193 -49.37 19.41 -22.68
N GLU A 194 -50.26 20.13 -23.37
CA GLU A 194 -49.88 21.24 -24.27
C GLU A 194 -49.14 22.37 -23.50
N PHE A 195 -49.51 22.61 -22.23
CA PHE A 195 -48.85 23.60 -21.37
C PHE A 195 -47.34 23.36 -21.20
N LEU A 196 -46.86 22.12 -21.41
CA LEU A 196 -45.44 21.77 -21.34
C LEU A 196 -44.63 22.27 -22.55
N GLU A 197 -45.24 22.71 -23.65
CA GLU A 197 -44.50 23.23 -24.82
C GLU A 197 -43.70 24.49 -24.46
N LYS A 198 -44.22 25.35 -23.58
CA LYS A 198 -43.49 26.51 -23.02
C LYS A 198 -42.19 26.07 -22.36
N TRP A 199 -42.27 25.07 -21.48
CA TRP A 199 -41.12 24.55 -20.73
C TRP A 199 -40.12 23.80 -21.61
N GLN A 200 -40.59 23.01 -22.60
CA GLN A 200 -39.72 22.40 -23.61
C GLN A 200 -38.98 23.45 -24.45
N SER A 201 -39.60 24.59 -24.76
CA SER A 201 -38.95 25.70 -25.46
C SER A 201 -37.85 26.33 -24.61
N LEU A 202 -38.06 26.51 -23.29
CA LEU A 202 -37.03 26.97 -22.35
C LEU A 202 -35.84 25.99 -22.29
N LEU A 203 -36.10 24.69 -22.14
CA LEU A 203 -35.07 23.64 -22.16
C LEU A 203 -34.28 23.62 -23.48
N SER A 204 -34.96 23.80 -24.60
CA SER A 204 -34.33 23.88 -25.94
C SER A 204 -33.47 25.13 -26.11
N GLY A 205 -33.82 26.23 -25.44
CA GLY A 205 -32.99 27.43 -25.34
C GLY A 205 -31.74 27.20 -24.49
N ASP A 206 -31.89 26.55 -23.33
CA ASP A 206 -30.76 26.22 -22.43
C ASP A 206 -29.72 25.32 -23.11
N TYR A 207 -30.15 24.36 -23.94
CA TYR A 207 -29.25 23.52 -24.72
C TYR A 207 -28.40 24.30 -25.75
N LYS A 208 -28.88 25.44 -26.25
CA LYS A 208 -28.07 26.33 -27.11
C LYS A 208 -26.99 27.01 -26.29
N LEU A 209 -27.35 27.57 -25.13
CA LEU A 209 -26.39 28.16 -24.19
C LEU A 209 -25.32 27.15 -23.77
N PHE A 210 -25.70 25.88 -23.55
CA PHE A 210 -24.75 24.81 -23.24
C PHE A 210 -23.71 24.59 -24.34
N LYS A 211 -24.11 24.62 -25.62
CA LYS A 211 -23.16 24.48 -26.73
C LYS A 211 -22.18 25.64 -26.80
N GLU A 212 -22.66 26.86 -26.59
CA GLU A 212 -21.82 28.06 -26.55
C GLU A 212 -20.85 28.03 -25.36
N ASP A 213 -21.34 27.74 -24.14
CA ASP A 213 -20.53 27.60 -22.92
C ASP A 213 -19.45 26.51 -23.08
N LEU A 214 -19.79 25.40 -23.74
CA LEU A 214 -18.86 24.33 -24.06
C LEU A 214 -17.75 24.80 -25.01
N SER A 215 -18.06 25.61 -26.03
CA SER A 215 -17.07 26.11 -26.99
C SER A 215 -16.19 27.25 -26.45
N GLU A 216 -16.74 28.13 -25.61
CA GLU A 216 -16.06 29.37 -25.20
C GLU A 216 -15.45 29.31 -23.80
N HIS A 217 -16.00 28.46 -22.92
CA HIS A 217 -15.74 28.51 -21.47
C HIS A 217 -15.47 27.13 -20.88
N SER A 218 -14.94 26.18 -21.66
CA SER A 218 -14.60 24.85 -21.14
C SER A 218 -13.21 24.35 -21.54
N GLU A 219 -12.69 23.44 -20.72
CA GLU A 219 -11.45 22.70 -20.93
C GLU A 219 -11.72 21.20 -20.82
N VAL A 220 -11.08 20.39 -21.68
CA VAL A 220 -11.13 18.93 -21.59
C VAL A 220 -9.73 18.39 -21.31
N PHE A 221 -9.62 17.43 -20.39
CA PHE A 221 -8.36 16.77 -20.06
C PHE A 221 -8.57 15.33 -19.60
N ASP A 222 -7.59 14.47 -19.83
CA ASP A 222 -7.63 13.08 -19.36
C ASP A 222 -7.33 13.01 -17.86
N VAL A 223 -7.99 12.04 -17.19
CA VAL A 223 -7.91 11.77 -15.74
C VAL A 223 -7.80 10.26 -15.49
N ASP A 224 -7.36 9.87 -14.30
CA ASP A 224 -7.32 8.48 -13.83
C ASP A 224 -8.32 8.32 -12.69
N LEU A 225 -9.33 7.47 -12.86
CA LEU A 225 -10.48 7.38 -11.96
C LEU A 225 -10.66 5.96 -11.44
N PRO A 226 -10.93 5.77 -10.13
CA PRO A 226 -11.26 4.47 -9.58
C PRO A 226 -12.64 4.00 -10.09
N PHE A 227 -12.80 2.71 -10.34
CA PHE A 227 -14.14 2.15 -10.54
C PHE A 227 -14.92 2.07 -9.22
N ARG A 228 -16.24 1.92 -9.32
CA ARG A 228 -17.19 1.93 -8.20
C ARG A 228 -17.36 0.55 -7.55
N ASP A 229 -17.51 -0.49 -8.35
CA ASP A 229 -17.89 -1.84 -7.87
C ASP A 229 -16.75 -2.57 -7.14
N GLU A 230 -15.50 -2.11 -7.28
CA GLU A 230 -14.34 -2.72 -6.63
C GLU A 230 -14.08 -2.12 -5.24
N LEU A 231 -15.04 -2.27 -4.32
CA LEU A 231 -14.86 -1.94 -2.90
C LEU A 231 -13.68 -2.73 -2.26
N GLU A 232 -13.34 -3.90 -2.81
CA GLU A 232 -12.29 -4.79 -2.32
C GLU A 232 -11.14 -5.07 -3.30
N ASN A 233 -11.35 -4.92 -4.62
CA ASN A 233 -10.30 -5.13 -5.61
C ASN A 233 -9.63 -3.79 -5.97
N THR A 234 -8.30 -3.74 -5.87
CA THR A 234 -7.60 -2.45 -5.70
C THR A 234 -6.82 -2.02 -6.94
N ARG A 235 -7.14 -2.57 -8.12
CA ARG A 235 -6.42 -2.30 -9.37
C ARG A 235 -7.23 -1.60 -10.43
N ALA A 236 -8.55 -1.76 -10.48
CA ALA A 236 -9.31 -1.25 -11.60
C ALA A 236 -9.60 0.26 -11.42
N SER A 237 -8.64 1.05 -11.89
CA SER A 237 -8.88 2.41 -12.35
C SER A 237 -8.90 2.45 -13.87
N GLY A 238 -9.56 3.46 -14.43
CA GLY A 238 -9.65 3.68 -15.86
C GLY A 238 -9.25 5.09 -16.24
N LYS A 239 -8.73 5.24 -17.46
CA LYS A 239 -8.61 6.56 -18.07
C LYS A 239 -10.00 7.08 -18.43
N GLY A 240 -10.33 8.25 -17.90
CA GLY A 240 -11.55 8.97 -18.22
C GLY A 240 -11.25 10.37 -18.74
N LYS A 241 -12.28 11.07 -19.21
CA LYS A 241 -12.20 12.46 -19.66
C LYS A 241 -12.96 13.37 -18.70
N ALA A 242 -12.28 14.39 -18.19
CA ALA A 242 -12.89 15.46 -17.43
C ALA A 242 -13.24 16.63 -18.35
N LEU A 243 -14.43 17.19 -18.18
CA LEU A 243 -14.85 18.49 -18.66
C LEU A 243 -14.83 19.47 -17.50
N ALA A 244 -14.13 20.59 -17.64
CA ALA A 244 -14.16 21.67 -16.65
C ALA A 244 -14.63 22.98 -17.29
N PHE A 245 -15.65 23.60 -16.71
CA PHE A 245 -16.00 24.97 -17.06
C PHE A 245 -15.03 25.96 -16.39
N THR A 246 -14.51 26.94 -17.13
CA THR A 246 -13.54 27.92 -16.63
C THR A 246 -14.24 29.04 -15.84
N SER A 247 -15.39 29.48 -16.35
CA SER A 247 -16.34 30.41 -15.74
C SER A 247 -17.66 29.70 -15.40
N LYS A 248 -18.55 30.35 -14.63
CA LYS A 248 -19.87 29.77 -14.31
C LYS A 248 -20.69 29.63 -15.60
N PRO A 249 -21.15 28.43 -15.99
CA PRO A 249 -21.94 28.26 -17.20
C PRO A 249 -23.24 29.07 -17.13
N ARG A 250 -23.68 29.59 -18.28
CA ARG A 250 -24.96 30.29 -18.45
C ARG A 250 -26.12 29.29 -18.53
N CYS A 251 -25.87 28.12 -19.10
CA CYS A 251 -26.83 27.01 -19.10
C CYS A 251 -27.04 26.42 -17.70
N ARG A 252 -28.31 26.28 -17.33
CA ARG A 252 -28.76 25.76 -16.03
C ARG A 252 -28.66 24.23 -15.98
N PHE A 253 -28.83 23.55 -17.11
CA PHE A 253 -28.92 22.08 -17.18
C PHE A 253 -27.61 21.39 -17.59
N HIS A 254 -26.45 22.07 -17.48
CA HIS A 254 -25.14 21.52 -17.83
C HIS A 254 -24.89 20.10 -17.29
N LYS A 255 -25.28 19.78 -16.05
CA LYS A 255 -25.19 18.42 -15.46
C LYS A 255 -25.89 17.37 -16.33
N TYR A 256 -27.10 17.65 -16.80
CA TYR A 256 -27.89 16.74 -17.62
C TYR A 256 -27.41 16.70 -19.08
N TRP A 257 -27.03 17.85 -19.65
CA TRP A 257 -26.49 17.90 -21.02
C TRP A 257 -25.19 17.13 -21.17
N VAL A 258 -24.25 17.29 -20.23
CA VAL A 258 -22.94 16.61 -20.23
C VAL A 258 -23.11 15.08 -20.15
N ARG A 259 -23.99 14.62 -19.26
CA ARG A 259 -24.28 13.18 -19.09
C ARG A 259 -25.02 12.59 -20.29
N ALA A 260 -25.98 13.31 -20.86
CA ALA A 260 -26.70 12.87 -22.06
C ALA A 260 -25.81 12.76 -23.31
N ASP A 261 -24.71 13.52 -23.35
CA ASP A 261 -23.69 13.46 -24.40
C ASP A 261 -22.77 12.23 -24.24
N GLY A 262 -22.51 11.80 -22.99
CA GLY A 262 -21.71 10.61 -22.68
C GLY A 262 -20.22 10.69 -23.06
N ARG A 263 -19.74 11.87 -23.49
CA ARG A 263 -18.35 12.10 -23.92
C ARG A 263 -17.35 12.34 -22.78
N TRP A 264 -17.84 12.55 -21.56
CA TRP A 264 -17.04 12.92 -20.39
C TRP A 264 -17.48 12.14 -19.17
N ASP A 265 -16.50 11.67 -18.41
CA ASP A 265 -16.69 10.87 -17.20
C ASP A 265 -16.76 11.74 -15.95
N VAL A 266 -16.09 12.91 -15.96
CA VAL A 266 -16.08 13.88 -14.86
C VAL A 266 -16.52 15.25 -15.37
N LEU A 267 -17.29 15.96 -14.55
CA LEU A 267 -17.73 17.32 -14.75
C LEU A 267 -17.29 18.21 -13.58
N LEU A 268 -16.53 19.27 -13.87
CA LEU A 268 -16.17 20.32 -12.92
C LEU A 268 -16.94 21.60 -13.26
N VAL A 269 -17.72 22.09 -12.30
CA VAL A 269 -18.52 23.31 -12.43
C VAL A 269 -18.06 24.33 -11.39
N PRO A 270 -17.65 25.54 -11.81
CA PRO A 270 -17.35 26.62 -10.91
C PRO A 270 -18.63 27.33 -10.43
N PHE A 271 -18.70 27.58 -9.13
CA PHE A 271 -19.80 28.29 -8.50
C PHE A 271 -19.29 29.55 -7.78
N TYR A 272 -20.16 30.56 -7.73
CA TYR A 272 -19.92 31.84 -7.07
C TYR A 272 -21.19 32.23 -6.32
N GLU A 273 -21.09 32.34 -5.00
CA GLU A 273 -22.14 32.92 -4.17
C GLU A 273 -21.98 34.43 -4.06
N LYS A 274 -23.11 35.13 -3.97
CA LYS A 274 -23.13 36.59 -3.85
C LYS A 274 -22.56 37.00 -2.49
N GLY A 275 -21.39 37.62 -2.49
CA GLY A 275 -20.68 38.07 -1.28
C GLY A 275 -19.55 37.15 -0.82
N GLN A 276 -19.36 35.97 -1.42
CA GLN A 276 -18.15 35.19 -1.20
C GLN A 276 -16.96 35.80 -1.94
N GLN A 277 -15.81 35.91 -1.26
CA GLN A 277 -14.56 36.37 -1.88
C GLN A 277 -13.82 35.26 -2.66
N ARG A 278 -14.14 33.99 -2.39
CA ARG A 278 -13.46 32.82 -2.95
C ARG A 278 -14.40 32.01 -3.84
N LYS A 279 -13.82 31.32 -4.81
CA LYS A 279 -14.53 30.47 -5.78
C LYS A 279 -14.90 29.15 -5.11
N ARG A 280 -16.03 28.56 -5.49
CA ARG A 280 -16.39 27.17 -5.18
C ARG A 280 -16.33 26.31 -6.44
N TRP A 281 -16.09 25.02 -6.28
CA TRP A 281 -16.11 24.03 -7.35
C TRP A 281 -16.91 22.82 -6.93
N ILE A 282 -17.82 22.40 -7.81
CA ILE A 282 -18.51 21.12 -7.72
C ILE A 282 -17.89 20.20 -8.78
N ILE A 283 -17.45 19.03 -8.36
CA ILE A 283 -16.86 17.99 -9.21
C ILE A 283 -17.78 16.78 -9.11
N SER A 284 -18.22 16.22 -10.23
CA SER A 284 -19.13 15.07 -10.22
C SER A 284 -18.82 14.08 -11.34
N VAL A 285 -19.14 12.82 -11.11
CA VAL A 285 -19.25 11.79 -12.15
C VAL A 285 -20.73 11.53 -12.45
N ASP A 286 -21.01 10.64 -13.40
CA ASP A 286 -22.34 10.07 -13.56
C ASP A 286 -22.57 8.93 -12.54
N PRO A 287 -23.58 9.02 -11.66
CA PRO A 287 -23.92 7.99 -10.68
C PRO A 287 -24.62 6.76 -11.29
N CYS A 288 -24.73 6.66 -12.62
CA CYS A 288 -24.99 5.43 -13.35
C CYS A 288 -23.75 4.87 -14.06
N ALA A 289 -22.62 5.61 -14.10
CA ALA A 289 -21.38 5.14 -14.70
C ALA A 289 -20.51 4.31 -13.72
N ARG A 290 -19.51 3.63 -14.30
CA ARG A 290 -18.57 2.76 -13.59
C ARG A 290 -17.59 3.46 -12.66
N TYR A 291 -17.45 4.78 -12.74
CA TYR A 291 -16.43 5.56 -12.03
C TYR A 291 -16.93 6.10 -10.69
N SER A 292 -16.02 6.37 -9.76
CA SER A 292 -16.29 7.13 -8.54
C SER A 292 -15.25 8.23 -8.32
N LEU A 293 -15.57 9.18 -7.44
CA LEU A 293 -14.67 10.21 -6.93
C LEU A 293 -14.15 9.86 -5.53
N ARG A 294 -14.18 8.58 -5.14
CA ARG A 294 -13.79 8.14 -3.79
C ARG A 294 -12.35 8.57 -3.47
N ARG A 295 -12.20 9.32 -2.37
CA ARG A 295 -10.98 10.05 -1.92
C ARG A 295 -10.59 11.32 -2.67
N LEU A 296 -11.32 11.77 -3.70
CA LEU A 296 -10.99 13.05 -4.34
C LEU A 296 -11.15 14.23 -3.36
N GLY A 297 -12.23 14.25 -2.58
CA GLY A 297 -12.44 15.27 -1.53
C GLY A 297 -11.26 15.35 -0.57
N PHE A 298 -10.76 14.19 -0.09
CA PHE A 298 -9.59 14.11 0.79
C PHE A 298 -8.31 14.62 0.12
N ALA A 299 -8.08 14.21 -1.13
CA ALA A 299 -6.87 14.60 -1.86
C ALA A 299 -6.83 16.11 -2.16
N LEU A 300 -7.99 16.73 -2.40
CA LEU A 300 -8.18 18.18 -2.51
C LEU A 300 -8.06 18.89 -1.17
N GLU A 301 -8.62 18.32 -0.10
CA GLU A 301 -8.53 18.85 1.27
C GLU A 301 -7.07 18.97 1.75
N ARG A 302 -6.23 17.98 1.45
CA ARG A 302 -4.78 18.08 1.73
C ARG A 302 -4.09 19.17 0.90
N GLU A 303 -4.40 19.31 -0.40
CA GLU A 303 -3.80 20.36 -1.24
C GLU A 303 -4.28 21.76 -0.78
N GLU A 304 -5.56 21.89 -0.40
CA GLU A 304 -6.17 23.09 0.19
C GLU A 304 -5.41 23.52 1.45
N THR A 305 -5.19 22.59 2.38
CA THR A 305 -4.48 22.85 3.64
C THR A 305 -3.00 23.17 3.38
N ALA A 306 -2.34 22.50 2.44
CA ALA A 306 -0.96 22.81 2.05
C ALA A 306 -0.80 24.22 1.43
N VAL A 307 -1.79 24.69 0.65
CA VAL A 307 -1.79 26.04 0.07
C VAL A 307 -2.23 27.11 1.07
N ARG A 308 -3.10 26.75 2.03
CA ARG A 308 -3.57 27.68 3.08
C ARG A 308 -2.55 27.93 4.19
N GLY A 309 -1.81 26.90 4.61
CA GLY A 309 -0.99 26.95 5.82
C GLY A 309 -1.81 27.05 7.11
N ASP A 310 -1.10 27.15 8.24
CA ASP A 310 -1.68 27.11 9.59
C ASP A 310 -2.59 28.31 9.92
N ASP A 311 -2.37 29.46 9.28
CA ASP A 311 -3.03 30.74 9.60
C ASP A 311 -4.48 30.85 9.09
N LEU A 312 -4.98 29.88 8.33
CA LEU A 312 -6.29 29.94 7.64
C LEU A 312 -7.23 28.79 8.00
N ARG A 313 -7.27 28.41 9.29
CA ARG A 313 -8.28 27.49 9.84
C ARG A 313 -9.69 27.91 9.44
N ARG A 314 -10.39 26.99 8.78
CA ARG A 314 -11.80 27.17 8.40
C ARG A 314 -12.67 26.84 9.60
N GLN A 315 -13.45 27.82 10.05
CA GLN A 315 -14.37 27.71 11.17
C GLN A 315 -15.81 27.63 10.67
N GLY A 316 -16.66 26.91 11.39
CA GLY A 316 -18.09 26.81 11.12
C GLY A 316 -18.74 25.67 11.89
N GLU A 317 -19.99 25.34 11.55
CA GLU A 317 -20.58 24.06 11.97
C GLU A 317 -19.88 22.91 11.23
N PRO A 318 -19.26 21.95 11.93
CA PRO A 318 -18.53 20.85 11.32
C PRO A 318 -19.34 20.12 10.26
N ARG A 319 -18.79 20.00 9.05
CA ARG A 319 -19.41 19.25 7.94
C ARG A 319 -19.58 17.76 8.29
N TRP A 320 -18.71 17.26 9.16
CA TRP A 320 -18.76 15.94 9.79
C TRP A 320 -18.00 15.97 11.12
N GLN A 321 -18.27 15.02 12.02
CA GLN A 321 -17.56 14.84 13.29
C GLN A 321 -16.34 13.89 13.16
N ASP A 322 -15.82 13.74 11.94
CA ASP A 322 -14.80 12.78 11.55
C ASP A 322 -13.40 13.42 11.60
N TYR A 323 -12.85 13.49 12.81
CA TYR A 323 -11.52 14.06 13.07
C TYR A 323 -10.36 13.18 12.56
N GLU A 324 -10.62 11.96 12.09
CA GLU A 324 -9.61 11.14 11.40
C GLU A 324 -9.45 11.57 9.93
N TYR A 325 -10.52 12.09 9.32
CA TYR A 325 -10.53 12.60 7.94
C TYR A 325 -9.93 14.01 7.83
N CYS A 326 -10.28 14.94 8.73
CA CYS A 326 -9.71 16.30 8.77
C CYS A 326 -9.81 16.98 10.14
N ASP A 327 -8.94 17.95 10.40
CA ASP A 327 -8.87 18.73 11.64
C ASP A 327 -9.55 20.12 11.56
N ASN A 328 -10.45 20.33 10.59
CA ASN A 328 -11.16 21.59 10.38
C ASN A 328 -12.67 21.40 10.13
N ASP A 329 -13.45 22.45 10.42
CA ASP A 329 -14.92 22.37 10.46
C ASP A 329 -15.56 22.38 9.06
N ASP A 330 -14.88 22.96 8.07
CA ASP A 330 -15.42 23.14 6.71
C ASP A 330 -14.49 22.54 5.63
N PRO A 331 -14.33 21.20 5.61
CA PRO A 331 -13.53 20.51 4.60
C PRO A 331 -14.23 20.42 3.25
N TRP A 332 -13.49 20.02 2.22
CA TRP A 332 -14.07 19.51 0.97
C TRP A 332 -15.04 18.34 1.25
N TYR A 333 -16.25 18.44 0.70
CA TYR A 333 -17.26 17.38 0.71
C TYR A 333 -16.76 16.21 -0.14
N ASP A 334 -16.73 14.99 0.41
CA ASP A 334 -16.16 13.82 -0.26
C ASP A 334 -17.16 12.95 -1.03
N GLY A 335 -18.46 13.24 -0.91
CA GLY A 335 -19.52 12.49 -1.57
C GLY A 335 -20.01 11.25 -0.83
N ARG A 336 -19.65 11.04 0.46
CA ARG A 336 -20.02 9.80 1.18
C ARG A 336 -21.53 9.47 1.15
N ASN A 337 -22.42 10.44 1.34
CA ASN A 337 -23.89 10.25 1.26
C ASN A 337 -24.42 10.09 -0.19
N HIS A 338 -23.55 10.20 -1.19
CA HIS A 338 -23.85 10.14 -2.63
C HIS A 338 -23.01 9.05 -3.33
N GLU A 339 -22.63 8.01 -2.61
CA GLU A 339 -21.77 6.90 -3.10
C GLU A 339 -20.44 7.37 -3.74
N TYR A 340 -19.90 8.48 -3.24
CA TYR A 340 -18.71 9.17 -3.76
C TYR A 340 -18.85 9.62 -5.23
N THR A 341 -20.05 10.01 -5.67
CA THR A 341 -20.28 10.46 -7.07
C THR A 341 -20.19 11.97 -7.27
N ILE A 342 -20.09 12.74 -6.19
CA ILE A 342 -19.96 14.21 -6.19
C ILE A 342 -19.01 14.66 -5.08
N VAL A 343 -18.24 15.70 -5.34
CA VAL A 343 -17.30 16.37 -4.44
C VAL A 343 -17.53 17.88 -4.56
N ASP A 344 -17.57 18.59 -3.44
CA ASP A 344 -17.85 20.03 -3.42
C ASP A 344 -16.86 20.75 -2.49
N SER A 345 -16.50 21.98 -2.87
CA SER A 345 -15.61 22.84 -2.10
C SER A 345 -16.12 23.11 -0.67
N PRO A 346 -15.22 23.57 0.22
CA PRO A 346 -15.60 24.22 1.47
C PRO A 346 -16.71 25.27 1.24
N ARG A 347 -17.65 25.37 2.18
CA ARG A 347 -18.69 26.42 2.21
C ARG A 347 -18.06 27.81 2.17
N SER A 348 -16.91 27.98 2.84
CA SER A 348 -16.07 29.19 2.85
C SER A 348 -15.33 29.49 1.54
N GLY A 349 -15.51 28.65 0.50
CA GLY A 349 -14.79 28.72 -0.77
C GLY A 349 -13.37 28.15 -0.67
N THR A 350 -12.80 27.78 -1.82
CA THR A 350 -11.47 27.17 -1.92
C THR A 350 -10.39 28.19 -2.35
N VAL A 351 -9.14 27.96 -1.93
CA VAL A 351 -7.96 28.66 -2.47
C VAL A 351 -7.41 27.99 -3.75
N LEU A 352 -7.81 26.76 -4.04
CA LEU A 352 -7.32 26.00 -5.18
C LEU A 352 -7.86 26.56 -6.50
N THR A 353 -6.93 26.78 -7.44
CA THR A 353 -7.25 27.13 -8.81
C THR A 353 -7.70 25.90 -9.59
N LEU A 354 -8.24 26.11 -10.80
CA LEU A 354 -8.51 24.99 -11.72
C LEU A 354 -7.22 24.20 -12.04
N SER A 355 -6.06 24.85 -12.05
CA SER A 355 -4.77 24.18 -12.30
C SER A 355 -4.44 23.17 -11.19
N ASP A 356 -4.69 23.54 -9.93
CA ASP A 356 -4.39 22.69 -8.77
C ASP A 356 -5.37 21.51 -8.70
N ILE A 357 -6.65 21.76 -8.95
CA ILE A 357 -7.68 20.70 -9.04
C ILE A 357 -7.35 19.74 -10.21
N LYS A 358 -6.92 20.27 -11.37
CA LYS A 358 -6.45 19.46 -12.52
C LYS A 358 -5.22 18.63 -12.18
N LYS A 359 -4.27 19.16 -11.40
CA LYS A 359 -3.10 18.42 -10.91
C LYS A 359 -3.56 17.24 -10.04
N VAL A 360 -4.46 17.46 -9.08
CA VAL A 360 -4.99 16.39 -8.20
C VAL A 360 -5.77 15.33 -9.00
N LEU A 361 -6.63 15.71 -9.94
CA LEU A 361 -7.40 14.78 -10.77
C LEU A 361 -6.58 13.97 -11.79
N LYS A 362 -5.42 14.48 -12.20
CA LYS A 362 -4.47 13.75 -13.06
C LYS A 362 -3.62 12.74 -12.29
N LEU A 363 -3.49 12.92 -10.98
CA LEU A 363 -2.86 11.95 -10.08
C LEU A 363 -3.85 10.86 -9.69
N ARG A 364 -3.34 9.68 -9.32
CA ARG A 364 -4.16 8.56 -8.81
C ARG A 364 -4.56 8.80 -7.35
N PHE A 365 -5.39 9.81 -7.11
CA PHE A 365 -5.79 10.31 -5.78
C PHE A 365 -6.43 9.26 -4.84
N PHE A 366 -6.87 8.13 -5.39
CA PHE A 366 -7.46 7.00 -4.69
C PHE A 366 -6.44 5.96 -4.20
N GLY A 367 -5.21 6.02 -4.69
CA GLY A 367 -4.11 5.08 -4.41
C GLY A 367 -3.32 5.44 -3.15
N ILE A 368 -2.62 4.47 -2.55
CA ILE A 368 -1.74 4.75 -1.41
C ILE A 368 -0.50 5.45 -1.94
N LYS A 369 -0.33 6.76 -1.71
CA LYS A 369 0.88 7.45 -2.17
C LYS A 369 2.13 6.85 -1.54
N ALA A 370 3.13 6.59 -2.36
CA ALA A 370 4.50 6.39 -1.90
C ALA A 370 5.10 7.75 -1.52
N GLY A 371 5.77 7.85 -0.37
CA GLY A 371 6.54 9.05 -0.04
C GLY A 371 7.72 9.22 -0.98
N GLN A 372 8.06 10.46 -1.33
CA GLN A 372 9.10 10.79 -2.31
C GLN A 372 10.48 10.22 -1.98
N SER A 373 10.77 10.03 -0.68
CA SER A 373 12.02 9.45 -0.18
C SER A 373 12.07 7.91 -0.21
N SER A 374 11.07 7.25 -0.81
CA SER A 374 11.00 5.79 -0.91
C SER A 374 12.18 5.22 -1.71
N ARG A 375 12.75 4.12 -1.21
CA ARG A 375 13.94 3.46 -1.78
C ARG A 375 13.73 1.96 -1.87
N TYR A 376 14.26 1.34 -2.92
CA TYR A 376 14.27 -0.10 -3.05
C TYR A 376 15.69 -0.61 -3.15
N PHE A 377 16.06 -1.54 -2.26
CA PHE A 377 17.37 -2.17 -2.22
C PHE A 377 17.23 -3.63 -2.67
N VAL A 378 18.17 -4.09 -3.49
CA VAL A 378 18.32 -5.50 -3.85
C VAL A 378 19.73 -5.96 -3.49
N TYR A 379 19.80 -7.08 -2.78
CA TYR A 379 21.02 -7.75 -2.37
C TYR A 379 21.14 -9.07 -3.15
N GLN A 380 22.26 -9.26 -3.82
CA GLN A 380 22.61 -10.51 -4.51
C GLN A 380 23.95 -11.03 -4.03
N PHE A 381 24.10 -12.35 -4.05
CA PHE A 381 25.27 -13.02 -3.49
C PHE A 381 26.26 -13.41 -4.58
N LEU A 382 27.52 -13.11 -4.32
CA LEU A 382 28.64 -13.31 -5.21
C LEU A 382 29.65 -14.25 -4.54
N GLU A 383 30.14 -15.24 -5.27
CA GLU A 383 31.19 -16.13 -4.80
C GLU A 383 32.54 -15.75 -5.40
N LEU A 384 33.59 -15.80 -4.59
CA LEU A 384 34.98 -15.62 -5.04
C LEU A 384 35.67 -16.98 -5.04
N SER A 385 36.11 -17.42 -6.21
CA SER A 385 37.08 -18.52 -6.35
C SER A 385 38.48 -18.00 -5.97
N GLU A 386 38.92 -16.96 -6.67
CA GLU A 386 40.17 -16.24 -6.41
C GLU A 386 39.96 -14.72 -6.53
N LEU A 387 40.69 -13.96 -5.70
CA LEU A 387 40.61 -12.51 -5.71
C LEU A 387 41.64 -11.93 -6.69
N LYS A 388 41.19 -11.56 -7.89
CA LYS A 388 42.01 -10.87 -8.91
C LYS A 388 42.64 -9.60 -8.34
N GLU A 389 43.89 -9.30 -8.71
CA GLU A 389 44.58 -8.07 -8.27
C GLU A 389 43.81 -6.79 -8.65
N GLU A 390 43.13 -6.79 -9.80
CA GLU A 390 42.23 -5.72 -10.25
C GLU A 390 41.14 -5.38 -9.21
N LEU A 391 40.55 -6.40 -8.56
CA LEU A 391 39.57 -6.20 -7.48
C LEU A 391 40.23 -5.63 -6.22
N LYS A 392 41.49 -5.97 -5.94
CA LYS A 392 42.22 -5.40 -4.79
C LYS A 392 42.49 -3.91 -5.00
N SER A 393 42.92 -3.50 -6.20
CA SER A 393 43.20 -2.09 -6.52
C SER A 393 41.94 -1.23 -6.58
N LEU A 394 40.79 -1.80 -6.98
CA LEU A 394 39.50 -1.11 -7.00
C LEU A 394 38.78 -1.10 -5.64
N SER A 395 39.28 -1.85 -4.65
CA SER A 395 38.65 -1.98 -3.34
C SER A 395 39.22 -1.02 -2.30
N SER A 396 38.34 -0.39 -1.54
CA SER A 396 38.69 0.35 -0.32
C SER A 396 38.29 -0.44 0.95
N PRO A 397 39.01 -0.27 2.07
CA PRO A 397 38.56 -0.78 3.37
C PRO A 397 37.18 -0.21 3.71
N ALA A 398 36.25 -1.07 4.10
CA ALA A 398 34.86 -0.73 4.33
C ALA A 398 34.50 -0.87 5.81
N ARG A 399 34.03 0.23 6.40
CA ARG A 399 33.23 0.20 7.61
C ARG A 399 31.81 0.59 7.20
N PRO A 400 30.98 -0.36 6.74
CA PRO A 400 29.67 0.00 6.21
C PRO A 400 28.72 0.53 7.29
N PHE A 401 29.04 0.34 8.58
CA PHE A 401 28.14 0.56 9.72
C PHE A 401 28.81 1.41 10.82
N ASP A 402 28.64 2.73 10.76
CA ASP A 402 29.17 3.66 11.79
C ASP A 402 28.56 3.42 13.19
N CYS A 403 27.38 2.79 13.25
CA CYS A 403 26.73 2.38 14.50
C CYS A 403 27.17 1.01 15.03
N LEU A 404 27.93 0.23 14.25
CA LEU A 404 28.48 -1.07 14.61
C LEU A 404 30.00 -1.05 14.38
N VAL A 405 30.68 -0.09 15.01
CA VAL A 405 32.09 0.28 14.73
C VAL A 405 33.06 -0.91 14.77
N GLU A 406 32.80 -1.90 15.63
CA GLU A 406 33.63 -3.10 15.76
C GLU A 406 33.24 -4.22 14.79
N SER A 407 32.02 -4.20 14.25
CA SER A 407 31.55 -5.18 13.27
C SER A 407 32.18 -4.95 11.88
N LEU A 408 32.59 -6.04 11.22
CA LEU A 408 32.99 -6.05 9.81
C LEU A 408 34.22 -5.19 9.43
N TYR A 409 35.12 -4.90 10.36
CA TYR A 409 36.36 -4.12 10.09
C TYR A 409 37.27 -4.72 8.99
N CYS A 410 37.08 -5.99 8.63
CA CYS A 410 37.77 -6.71 7.56
C CYS A 410 37.00 -6.76 6.22
N LEU A 411 36.05 -5.87 5.96
CA LEU A 411 35.40 -5.79 4.65
C LEU A 411 36.13 -4.89 3.66
N ARG A 412 35.97 -5.23 2.39
CA ARG A 412 36.34 -4.42 1.23
C ARG A 412 35.09 -3.96 0.49
N LYS A 413 35.05 -2.70 0.08
CA LYS A 413 33.98 -2.09 -0.72
C LYS A 413 34.51 -1.75 -2.11
N ILE A 414 33.72 -2.03 -3.13
CA ILE A 414 33.91 -1.51 -4.48
C ILE A 414 32.66 -0.71 -4.84
N GLU A 415 32.82 0.59 -5.08
CA GLU A 415 31.77 1.41 -5.66
C GLU A 415 31.84 1.29 -7.18
N LEU A 416 30.81 0.70 -7.79
CA LEU A 416 30.86 0.39 -9.21
C LEU A 416 30.85 1.67 -10.07
N ARG A 417 30.30 2.78 -9.55
CA ARG A 417 30.36 4.12 -10.17
C ARG A 417 31.78 4.61 -10.52
N GLN A 418 32.83 4.05 -9.90
CA GLN A 418 34.23 4.45 -10.12
C GLN A 418 34.96 3.64 -11.22
N ILE A 419 34.32 2.62 -11.81
CA ILE A 419 35.00 1.69 -12.72
C ILE A 419 34.94 2.18 -14.18
N ASP A 420 35.97 2.92 -14.57
CA ASP A 420 36.40 3.22 -15.96
C ASP A 420 35.39 3.89 -16.90
N GLY A 421 34.43 4.67 -16.37
CA GLY A 421 33.51 5.48 -17.20
C GLY A 421 32.67 4.68 -18.22
N THR A 422 32.68 3.36 -18.08
CA THR A 422 32.12 2.34 -19.00
C THR A 422 31.23 1.38 -18.24
N ILE A 423 30.67 1.84 -17.12
CA ILE A 423 29.40 1.34 -16.63
C ILE A 423 28.35 1.81 -17.65
N ASP A 424 28.09 0.90 -18.58
CA ASP A 424 27.01 0.78 -19.55
C ASP A 424 25.96 1.92 -19.54
N PRO A 425 25.73 2.64 -20.67
CA PRO A 425 24.70 3.69 -20.78
C PRO A 425 23.25 3.19 -20.58
N GLY A 426 23.03 1.91 -20.28
CA GLY A 426 21.75 1.34 -19.83
C GLY A 426 21.60 1.18 -18.31
N LEU A 427 22.47 1.77 -17.48
CA LEU A 427 22.23 1.95 -16.04
C LEU A 427 21.62 3.34 -15.81
N ASP A 428 20.29 3.40 -15.74
CA ASP A 428 19.52 4.63 -15.54
C ASP A 428 20.02 5.43 -14.32
N ASP A 429 19.93 6.77 -14.40
CA ASP A 429 20.40 7.72 -13.37
C ASP A 429 19.89 7.42 -11.94
N GLY A 430 18.75 6.72 -11.83
CA GLY A 430 18.14 6.29 -10.57
C GLY A 430 18.85 5.12 -9.86
N CYS A 431 19.79 4.41 -10.51
CA CYS A 431 20.44 3.23 -9.91
C CYS A 431 21.83 3.54 -9.32
N SER A 432 22.17 2.87 -8.23
CA SER A 432 23.54 2.81 -7.70
C SER A 432 23.89 1.42 -7.20
N CYS A 433 25.11 0.98 -7.47
CA CYS A 433 25.55 -0.40 -7.20
C CYS A 433 26.89 -0.39 -6.44
N ARG A 434 26.99 -1.20 -5.37
CA ARG A 434 28.22 -1.43 -4.60
C ARG A 434 28.41 -2.91 -4.29
N ILE A 435 29.65 -3.39 -4.28
CA ILE A 435 30.00 -4.74 -3.83
C ILE A 435 30.71 -4.63 -2.49
N LEU A 436 30.29 -5.45 -1.53
CA LEU A 436 30.95 -5.64 -0.24
C LEU A 436 31.43 -7.08 -0.16
N PHE A 437 32.72 -7.32 0.12
CA PHE A 437 33.29 -8.67 0.15
C PHE A 437 34.33 -8.86 1.26
N SER A 438 34.58 -10.13 1.61
CA SER A 438 35.55 -10.53 2.63
C SER A 438 36.60 -11.49 2.04
N ASP A 439 37.87 -11.12 2.22
CA ASP A 439 39.02 -11.95 1.85
C ASP A 439 39.05 -13.28 2.63
N VAL A 440 38.55 -13.29 3.88
CA VAL A 440 38.57 -14.44 4.80
C VAL A 440 37.56 -15.52 4.39
N SER A 441 36.36 -15.12 4.01
CA SER A 441 35.24 -16.02 3.72
C SER A 441 34.97 -16.22 2.22
N ARG A 442 35.68 -15.46 1.35
CA ARG A 442 35.64 -15.56 -0.12
C ARG A 442 34.23 -15.52 -0.70
N HIS A 443 33.45 -14.56 -0.22
CA HIS A 443 32.14 -14.21 -0.77
C HIS A 443 31.95 -12.70 -0.72
N GLY A 444 30.94 -12.22 -1.43
CA GLY A 444 30.48 -10.84 -1.35
C GLY A 444 28.98 -10.70 -1.55
N VAL A 445 28.48 -9.52 -1.22
CA VAL A 445 27.12 -9.07 -1.45
C VAL A 445 27.18 -7.89 -2.41
N LEU A 446 26.53 -8.03 -3.56
CA LEU A 446 26.20 -6.93 -4.45
C LEU A 446 24.92 -6.27 -3.93
N GLU A 447 25.02 -5.03 -3.54
CA GLU A 447 23.90 -4.17 -3.19
C GLU A 447 23.59 -3.22 -4.34
N MET A 448 22.33 -3.19 -4.75
CA MET A 448 21.79 -2.30 -5.76
C MET A 448 20.69 -1.46 -5.11
N THR A 449 20.82 -0.14 -5.15
CA THR A 449 19.82 0.80 -4.67
C THR A 449 19.14 1.46 -5.86
N PHE A 450 17.82 1.36 -5.91
CA PHE A 450 16.95 2.03 -6.85
C PHE A 450 16.32 3.26 -6.15
N THR A 451 16.61 4.43 -6.72
CA THR A 451 16.08 5.74 -6.36
C THR A 451 15.33 6.32 -7.57
N GLY A 452 14.36 7.21 -7.35
CA GLY A 452 13.57 7.75 -8.46
C GLY A 452 12.37 6.88 -8.85
N LEU A 453 11.52 6.54 -7.86
CA LEU A 453 10.14 6.16 -8.17
C LEU A 453 9.46 7.34 -8.88
N PRO A 454 8.65 7.11 -9.94
CA PRO A 454 7.95 8.18 -10.65
C PRO A 454 7.15 9.08 -9.69
N GLU A 455 7.18 10.39 -9.90
CA GLU A 455 6.41 11.31 -9.07
C GLU A 455 4.92 10.98 -9.14
N GLY A 456 4.25 10.87 -7.98
CA GLY A 456 2.86 10.45 -7.90
C GLY A 456 2.62 8.93 -7.96
N SER A 457 3.67 8.10 -7.90
CA SER A 457 3.53 6.64 -7.76
C SER A 457 2.72 6.24 -6.53
N ILE A 458 1.92 5.19 -6.69
CA ILE A 458 1.12 4.59 -5.62
C ILE A 458 1.59 3.16 -5.33
N LEU A 459 1.46 2.69 -4.10
CA LEU A 459 1.94 1.37 -3.67
C LEU A 459 1.28 0.21 -4.43
N GLU A 460 0.09 0.42 -4.99
CA GLU A 460 -0.61 -0.54 -5.85
C GLU A 460 0.19 -0.94 -7.11
N ASP A 461 1.06 -0.06 -7.61
CA ASP A 461 1.91 -0.28 -8.79
C ASP A 461 3.26 -0.93 -8.44
N PHE A 462 3.59 -1.01 -7.15
CA PHE A 462 4.89 -1.51 -6.70
C PHE A 462 5.13 -2.98 -7.06
N PRO A 463 4.16 -3.92 -7.01
CA PRO A 463 4.41 -5.30 -7.43
C PRO A 463 5.01 -5.40 -8.84
N GLU A 464 4.48 -4.65 -9.82
CA GLU A 464 5.00 -4.55 -11.18
C GLU A 464 6.37 -3.86 -11.24
N ILE A 465 6.52 -2.70 -10.58
CA ILE A 465 7.77 -1.92 -10.57
C ILE A 465 8.91 -2.73 -9.95
N LEU A 466 8.66 -3.37 -8.81
CA LEU A 466 9.65 -4.16 -8.08
C LEU A 466 10.02 -5.44 -8.83
N GLU A 467 9.10 -6.07 -9.56
CA GLU A 467 9.42 -7.19 -10.44
C GLU A 467 10.28 -6.75 -11.64
N GLY A 468 10.03 -5.55 -12.19
CA GLY A 468 10.93 -4.91 -13.15
C GLY A 468 12.35 -4.71 -12.60
N TYR A 469 12.47 -4.10 -11.41
CA TYR A 469 13.75 -3.90 -10.74
C TYR A 469 14.45 -5.24 -10.40
N ARG A 470 13.71 -6.30 -10.03
CA ARG A 470 14.28 -7.64 -9.79
C ARG A 470 14.91 -8.21 -11.06
N LYS A 471 14.20 -8.20 -12.19
CA LYS A 471 14.74 -8.66 -13.49
C LYS A 471 15.99 -7.87 -13.89
N HIS A 472 15.90 -6.54 -13.85
CA HIS A 472 17.03 -5.67 -14.18
C HIS A 472 18.24 -5.91 -13.24
N SER A 473 18.01 -6.09 -11.94
CA SER A 473 19.07 -6.42 -10.98
C SER A 473 19.78 -7.74 -11.28
N GLN A 474 19.05 -8.77 -11.76
CA GLN A 474 19.64 -10.05 -12.17
C GLN A 474 20.50 -9.90 -13.43
N GLU A 475 20.14 -9.01 -14.34
CA GLU A 475 20.96 -8.71 -15.52
C GLU A 475 22.24 -7.95 -15.15
N ILE A 476 22.14 -6.92 -14.31
CA ILE A 476 23.30 -6.20 -13.75
C ILE A 476 24.25 -7.19 -13.07
N ALA A 477 23.73 -8.04 -12.19
CA ALA A 477 24.55 -9.02 -11.46
C ALA A 477 25.21 -10.04 -12.40
N LYS A 478 24.51 -10.56 -13.41
CA LYS A 478 25.10 -11.44 -14.44
C LYS A 478 26.25 -10.78 -15.19
N ARG A 479 26.14 -9.47 -15.50
CA ARG A 479 27.22 -8.69 -16.15
C ARG A 479 28.41 -8.51 -15.22
N ILE A 480 28.18 -8.16 -13.95
CA ILE A 480 29.20 -8.03 -12.89
C ILE A 480 29.94 -9.36 -12.68
N CYS A 481 29.20 -10.47 -12.57
CA CYS A 481 29.78 -11.81 -12.43
C CYS A 481 30.71 -12.14 -13.59
N ARG A 482 30.28 -11.89 -14.84
CA ARG A 482 31.11 -12.10 -16.04
C ARG A 482 32.36 -11.20 -16.07
N LYS A 483 32.23 -9.91 -15.76
CA LYS A 483 33.36 -8.95 -15.79
C LYS A 483 34.43 -9.33 -14.77
N PHE A 484 34.04 -9.50 -13.51
CA PHE A 484 35.00 -9.71 -12.42
C PHE A 484 35.34 -11.17 -12.15
N GLY A 485 34.54 -12.12 -12.64
CA GLY A 485 34.73 -13.56 -12.42
C GLY A 485 34.10 -14.09 -11.13
N PHE A 486 33.01 -13.48 -10.65
CA PHE A 486 32.26 -13.99 -9.51
C PHE A 486 31.42 -15.23 -9.92
N GLY A 487 31.38 -16.22 -9.04
CA GLY A 487 30.46 -17.36 -9.11
C GLY A 487 29.09 -17.05 -8.50
N SER A 488 28.12 -17.93 -8.75
CA SER A 488 26.74 -17.84 -8.21
C SER A 488 26.11 -19.23 -7.96
N GLU A 489 26.94 -20.24 -7.75
CA GLU A 489 26.56 -21.66 -7.71
C GLU A 489 25.83 -22.07 -6.42
N ILE A 490 26.18 -21.49 -5.27
CA ILE A 490 25.53 -21.75 -3.97
C ILE A 490 24.12 -21.19 -3.96
N TRP A 491 24.00 -19.95 -4.43
CA TRP A 491 22.82 -19.12 -4.20
C TRP A 491 21.91 -19.01 -5.42
N GLY A 492 22.31 -19.49 -6.60
CA GLY A 492 21.44 -19.68 -7.77
C GLY A 492 20.75 -18.42 -8.29
N GLY A 493 21.21 -17.22 -7.93
CA GLY A 493 20.51 -15.96 -8.22
C GLY A 493 19.35 -15.64 -7.28
N ILE A 494 19.34 -16.18 -6.05
CA ILE A 494 18.46 -15.73 -4.97
C ILE A 494 18.79 -14.28 -4.63
N ASN A 495 17.78 -13.44 -4.75
CA ASN A 495 17.83 -12.02 -4.41
C ASN A 495 17.10 -11.80 -3.09
N TYR A 496 17.67 -10.98 -2.21
CA TYR A 496 16.94 -10.39 -1.10
C TYR A 496 16.63 -8.93 -1.44
N SER A 497 15.53 -8.43 -0.91
CA SER A 497 15.05 -7.09 -1.22
C SER A 497 14.55 -6.38 0.03
N CYS A 498 14.79 -5.07 0.07
CA CYS A 498 14.28 -4.19 1.12
C CYS A 498 13.57 -3.03 0.46
N LEU A 499 12.28 -2.90 0.72
CA LEU A 499 11.53 -1.70 0.37
C LEU A 499 11.48 -0.78 1.59
N PHE A 500 11.89 0.46 1.40
CA PHE A 500 11.71 1.52 2.38
C PHE A 500 10.64 2.51 1.90
N LEU A 501 9.62 2.70 2.75
CA LEU A 501 8.47 3.57 2.58
C LEU A 501 8.44 4.63 3.71
N PRO A 502 9.26 5.69 3.63
CA PRO A 502 9.02 6.90 4.41
C PRO A 502 7.69 7.49 3.93
N ASP A 503 6.94 8.05 4.87
CA ASP A 503 5.83 8.96 4.59
C ASP A 503 4.74 8.40 3.65
N ALA A 504 4.62 7.06 3.56
CA ALA A 504 3.53 6.42 2.83
C ALA A 504 2.20 6.69 3.54
N GLU A 505 1.18 7.06 2.76
CA GLU A 505 -0.10 7.56 3.28
C GLU A 505 -1.05 6.44 3.74
N LEU A 506 -0.60 5.62 4.69
CA LEU A 506 -1.34 4.45 5.16
C LEU A 506 -2.62 4.84 5.91
N ASN A 507 -2.57 5.85 6.77
CA ASN A 507 -3.64 6.15 7.75
C ASN A 507 -5.04 6.40 7.15
N TYR A 508 -5.11 6.85 5.90
CA TYR A 508 -6.38 7.23 5.22
C TYR A 508 -6.96 6.09 4.36
N HIS A 509 -6.46 4.88 4.57
CA HIS A 509 -6.82 3.68 3.82
C HIS A 509 -7.44 2.61 4.70
N SER A 510 -8.41 1.87 4.14
CA SER A 510 -8.97 0.71 4.85
C SER A 510 -7.86 -0.32 5.09
N ILE A 511 -7.91 -0.97 6.24
CA ILE A 511 -6.93 -1.98 6.67
C ILE A 511 -6.80 -3.06 5.60
N GLU A 512 -7.92 -3.49 5.01
CA GLU A 512 -8.01 -4.47 3.93
C GLU A 512 -7.25 -4.03 2.67
N LYS A 513 -7.36 -2.74 2.30
CA LYS A 513 -6.65 -2.19 1.14
C LYS A 513 -5.14 -2.15 1.39
N ILE A 514 -4.71 -1.71 2.56
CA ILE A 514 -3.29 -1.69 2.94
C ILE A 514 -2.75 -3.12 2.99
N GLN A 515 -3.47 -4.03 3.64
CA GLN A 515 -3.15 -5.46 3.76
C GLN A 515 -2.94 -6.09 2.38
N GLY A 516 -3.89 -5.92 1.45
CA GLY A 516 -3.80 -6.46 0.09
C GLY A 516 -2.70 -5.85 -0.78
N VAL A 517 -2.31 -4.59 -0.53
CA VAL A 517 -1.16 -3.97 -1.21
C VAL A 517 0.15 -4.47 -0.63
N LEU A 518 0.34 -4.41 0.70
CA LEU A 518 1.57 -4.86 1.36
C LEU A 518 1.82 -6.36 1.16
N ALA A 519 0.77 -7.19 1.14
CA ALA A 519 0.90 -8.62 0.85
C ALA A 519 1.43 -8.90 -0.57
N ARG A 520 0.99 -8.14 -1.58
CA ARG A 520 1.51 -8.24 -2.95
C ARG A 520 2.94 -7.70 -3.06
N ILE A 521 3.28 -6.62 -2.36
CA ILE A 521 4.65 -6.08 -2.30
C ILE A 521 5.62 -7.10 -1.67
N CYS A 522 5.21 -7.72 -0.57
CA CYS A 522 6.04 -8.69 0.16
C CYS A 522 6.00 -10.10 -0.44
N LEU A 523 5.11 -10.37 -1.41
CA LEU A 523 4.81 -11.70 -1.96
C LEU A 523 4.49 -12.75 -0.88
N ASP A 524 3.83 -12.33 0.20
CA ASP A 524 3.55 -13.16 1.37
C ASP A 524 2.31 -12.61 2.11
N GLY A 525 1.74 -13.40 3.01
CA GLY A 525 0.61 -12.98 3.84
C GLY A 525 0.96 -11.77 4.72
N VAL A 526 0.03 -10.83 4.84
CA VAL A 526 0.05 -9.76 5.85
C VAL A 526 -1.25 -9.88 6.66
N SER A 527 -1.15 -9.88 7.99
CA SER A 527 -2.33 -9.95 8.86
C SER A 527 -2.96 -8.57 9.05
N ARG A 528 -4.23 -8.53 9.46
CA ARG A 528 -4.90 -7.26 9.82
C ARG A 528 -4.25 -6.63 11.05
N GLU A 529 -3.78 -7.46 11.97
CA GLU A 529 -3.14 -7.07 13.23
C GLU A 529 -1.80 -6.37 12.96
N GLU A 530 -0.96 -6.90 12.07
CA GLU A 530 0.27 -6.22 11.65
C GLU A 530 0.00 -4.85 11.00
N VAL A 531 -1.04 -4.74 10.16
CA VAL A 531 -1.43 -3.45 9.57
C VAL A 531 -1.92 -2.48 10.66
N LYS A 532 -2.74 -2.93 11.61
CA LYS A 532 -3.16 -2.10 12.76
C LYS A 532 -1.98 -1.64 13.59
N ASP A 533 -0.97 -2.50 13.80
CA ASP A 533 0.24 -2.14 14.54
C ASP A 533 1.15 -1.18 13.75
N MET A 534 1.17 -1.25 12.41
CA MET A 534 1.80 -0.24 11.56
C MET A 534 1.10 1.12 11.66
N LEU A 535 -0.23 1.14 11.53
CA LEU A 535 -1.03 2.36 11.62
C LEU A 535 -0.94 3.02 13.00
N ALA A 536 -0.94 2.21 14.07
CA ALA A 536 -0.75 2.68 15.45
C ALA A 536 0.72 3.04 15.78
N GLY A 537 1.65 2.95 14.82
CA GLY A 537 3.09 3.21 15.02
C GLY A 537 3.80 2.21 15.94
N ARG A 538 3.13 1.14 16.39
CA ARG A 538 3.65 0.09 17.29
C ARG A 538 4.63 -0.84 16.58
N GLN A 539 4.39 -1.13 15.30
CA GLN A 539 5.25 -1.99 14.47
C GLN A 539 5.57 -1.30 13.13
N LYS A 540 6.78 -0.78 12.99
CA LYS A 540 7.21 -0.02 11.80
C LYS A 540 7.66 -0.89 10.61
N GLU A 541 7.53 -2.21 10.71
CA GLU A 541 8.32 -3.15 9.92
C GLU A 541 7.55 -4.45 9.63
N LEU A 542 7.52 -4.86 8.36
CA LEU A 542 7.11 -6.20 7.93
C LEU A 542 8.35 -6.94 7.41
N VAL A 543 8.72 -8.00 8.10
CA VAL A 543 9.79 -8.92 7.69
C VAL A 543 9.14 -10.22 7.22
N ARG A 544 9.56 -10.77 6.07
CA ARG A 544 9.03 -12.01 5.50
C ARG A 544 10.14 -12.97 5.07
N ALA A 545 9.79 -14.25 5.01
CA ALA A 545 10.70 -15.31 4.57
C ALA A 545 10.87 -15.35 3.04
N SER A 546 9.94 -14.74 2.29
CA SER A 546 9.89 -14.56 0.83
C SER A 546 10.99 -13.67 0.24
N SER A 547 12.10 -13.50 0.96
CA SER A 547 13.24 -12.61 0.66
C SER A 547 12.91 -11.12 0.47
N THR A 548 11.75 -10.66 0.94
CA THR A 548 11.35 -9.24 0.92
C THR A 548 11.14 -8.70 2.35
N VAL A 549 11.75 -7.55 2.64
CA VAL A 549 11.54 -6.79 3.88
C VAL A 549 10.91 -5.44 3.51
N CYS A 550 9.85 -5.03 4.20
CA CYS A 550 9.20 -3.73 4.02
C CYS A 550 9.31 -2.91 5.31
N LEU A 551 9.90 -1.72 5.21
CA LEU A 551 10.15 -0.80 6.32
C LEU A 551 9.29 0.47 6.13
N SER A 552 8.51 0.86 7.12
CA SER A 552 7.53 1.96 7.04
C SER A 552 7.62 2.90 8.25
N GLY A 553 7.66 4.21 8.04
CA GLY A 553 7.60 5.19 9.14
C GLY A 553 8.86 5.26 10.03
N THR A 554 10.01 4.81 9.53
CA THR A 554 11.33 5.02 10.16
C THR A 554 11.98 6.30 9.63
N ASN A 555 12.56 7.11 10.51
CA ASN A 555 13.37 8.26 10.10
C ASN A 555 14.65 7.82 9.35
N ALA A 556 15.28 8.70 8.58
CA ALA A 556 16.43 8.37 7.73
C ALA A 556 17.54 7.58 8.47
N GLN A 557 17.93 8.02 9.67
CA GLN A 557 18.94 7.34 10.48
C GLN A 557 18.50 5.91 10.88
N GLY A 558 17.23 5.73 11.26
CA GLY A 558 16.66 4.42 11.59
C GLY A 558 16.55 3.48 10.38
N VAL A 559 16.52 4.02 9.16
CA VAL A 559 16.55 3.25 7.90
C VAL A 559 17.94 2.74 7.64
N GLU A 560 18.94 3.62 7.70
CA GLU A 560 20.34 3.28 7.46
C GLU A 560 20.79 2.18 8.43
N MET A 561 20.40 2.26 9.71
CA MET A 561 20.64 1.19 10.69
C MET A 561 19.95 -0.14 10.33
N ARG A 562 18.70 -0.13 9.83
CA ARG A 562 17.97 -1.35 9.47
C ARG A 562 18.48 -1.97 8.17
N GLN A 563 18.77 -1.14 7.17
CA GLN A 563 19.44 -1.52 5.93
C GLN A 563 20.79 -2.16 6.24
N ALA A 564 21.57 -1.54 7.12
CA ALA A 564 22.82 -2.06 7.63
C ALA A 564 22.68 -3.44 8.28
N THR A 565 21.76 -3.58 9.24
CA THR A 565 21.52 -4.85 9.94
C THR A 565 20.97 -5.94 9.01
N LEU A 566 20.16 -5.61 8.00
CA LEU A 566 19.73 -6.54 6.96
C LEU A 566 20.93 -7.03 6.15
N LEU A 567 21.72 -6.10 5.59
CA LEU A 567 22.93 -6.40 4.84
C LEU A 567 23.91 -7.25 5.68
N TYR A 568 24.08 -6.95 6.97
CA TYR A 568 24.89 -7.72 7.91
C TYR A 568 24.39 -9.17 8.07
N GLY A 569 23.10 -9.36 8.38
CA GLY A 569 22.53 -10.69 8.57
C GLY A 569 22.60 -11.56 7.31
N LEU A 570 22.40 -10.94 6.14
CA LEU A 570 22.57 -11.61 4.84
C LEU A 570 24.04 -11.93 4.54
N PHE A 571 24.97 -11.04 4.89
CA PHE A 571 26.41 -11.28 4.77
C PHE A 571 26.84 -12.46 5.63
N LEU A 572 26.47 -12.49 6.92
CA LEU A 572 26.76 -13.63 7.81
C LEU A 572 26.16 -14.94 7.29
N LYS A 573 24.89 -14.91 6.83
CA LYS A 573 24.23 -16.09 6.25
C LYS A 573 25.01 -16.65 5.07
N THR A 574 25.51 -15.78 4.20
CA THR A 574 26.22 -16.18 2.98
C THR A 574 27.65 -16.62 3.24
N ALA A 575 28.34 -16.03 4.22
CA ALA A 575 29.58 -16.56 4.78
C ALA A 575 29.39 -17.99 5.31
N HIS A 576 28.41 -18.20 6.19
CA HIS A 576 28.14 -19.50 6.81
C HIS A 576 27.88 -20.60 5.75
N ARG A 577 26.97 -20.38 4.78
CA ARG A 577 26.74 -21.35 3.69
C ARG A 577 27.98 -21.57 2.80
N ARG A 578 28.84 -20.56 2.62
CA ARG A 578 30.11 -20.72 1.87
C ARG A 578 31.08 -21.63 2.62
N PHE A 579 31.14 -21.56 3.96
CA PHE A 579 31.87 -22.53 4.77
C PHE A 579 31.25 -23.94 4.68
N SER A 580 29.92 -24.07 4.71
CA SER A 580 29.23 -25.36 4.46
C SER A 580 29.60 -25.97 3.11
N LYS A 581 29.46 -25.24 1.98
CA LYS A 581 29.82 -25.78 0.65
C LYS A 581 31.30 -26.17 0.58
N ARG A 582 32.20 -25.39 1.16
CA ARG A 582 33.64 -25.73 1.18
C ARG A 582 33.95 -26.97 2.03
N PHE A 583 33.10 -27.30 3.02
CA PHE A 583 33.16 -28.58 3.71
C PHE A 583 32.56 -29.71 2.86
N GLU A 584 31.39 -29.51 2.23
CA GLU A 584 30.78 -30.43 1.26
C GLU A 584 31.77 -30.81 0.12
N GLU A 585 32.55 -29.85 -0.38
CA GLU A 585 33.61 -30.05 -1.39
C GLU A 585 34.79 -30.91 -0.88
N ILE A 586 35.13 -30.83 0.41
CA ILE A 586 36.19 -31.64 1.03
C ILE A 586 35.70 -33.06 1.33
N CYS A 587 34.41 -33.26 1.63
CA CYS A 587 33.86 -34.54 2.08
C CYS A 587 34.18 -35.74 1.14
N PRO A 588 33.98 -35.67 -0.20
CA PRO A 588 34.36 -36.76 -1.10
C PRO A 588 35.88 -37.04 -1.10
N GLU A 589 36.72 -36.02 -0.93
CA GLU A 589 38.17 -36.21 -0.83
C GLU A 589 38.58 -36.97 0.44
N LEU A 590 37.68 -37.14 1.43
CA LEU A 590 37.94 -37.90 2.65
C LEU A 590 37.95 -39.42 2.42
N GLU A 591 37.38 -39.92 1.33
CA GLU A 591 37.24 -41.37 1.07
C GLU A 591 38.47 -42.01 0.42
N GLU A 592 39.33 -41.24 -0.27
CA GLU A 592 40.53 -41.78 -0.93
C GLU A 592 41.69 -42.08 0.08
N ARG A 593 42.95 -42.27 -0.34
CA ARG A 593 44.03 -42.78 0.54
C ARG A 593 45.11 -41.80 1.05
N SER A 594 45.05 -40.49 0.81
CA SER A 594 46.14 -39.54 1.16
C SER A 594 45.82 -38.60 2.35
N SER A 595 46.32 -38.92 3.54
CA SER A 595 45.98 -38.22 4.79
C SER A 595 46.48 -36.76 4.89
N LEU A 596 47.76 -36.50 4.62
CA LEU A 596 48.42 -35.21 4.89
C LEU A 596 47.79 -34.01 4.16
N LEU A 597 47.35 -34.20 2.91
CA LEU A 597 46.77 -33.09 2.12
C LEU A 597 45.38 -32.71 2.63
N ARG A 598 44.57 -33.68 3.11
CA ARG A 598 43.27 -33.42 3.75
C ARG A 598 43.45 -32.68 5.04
N LEU A 599 44.33 -33.18 5.92
CA LEU A 599 44.55 -32.56 7.22
C LEU A 599 44.92 -31.08 7.04
N ARG A 600 45.75 -30.74 6.04
CA ARG A 600 46.04 -29.35 5.67
C ARG A 600 44.82 -28.58 5.17
N LYS A 601 43.98 -29.14 4.28
CA LYS A 601 42.73 -28.49 3.80
C LYS A 601 41.74 -28.26 4.94
N ILE A 602 41.52 -29.26 5.79
CA ILE A 602 40.65 -29.25 6.97
C ILE A 602 41.12 -28.17 7.97
N LEU A 603 42.39 -28.22 8.40
CA LEU A 603 42.95 -27.24 9.33
C LEU A 603 42.96 -25.81 8.75
N HIS A 604 43.13 -25.66 7.43
CA HIS A 604 43.04 -24.36 6.77
C HIS A 604 41.61 -23.82 6.78
N LEU A 605 40.60 -24.65 6.46
CA LEU A 605 39.19 -24.29 6.52
C LEU A 605 38.77 -23.94 7.95
N GLN A 606 39.16 -24.76 8.93
CA GLN A 606 38.90 -24.51 10.35
C GLN A 606 39.53 -23.19 10.81
N ARG A 607 40.78 -22.91 10.42
CA ARG A 607 41.46 -21.64 10.73
C ARG A 607 40.75 -20.44 10.09
N GLU A 608 40.36 -20.51 8.83
CA GLU A 608 39.58 -19.44 8.18
C GLU A 608 38.20 -19.25 8.84
N PHE A 609 37.54 -20.34 9.28
CA PHE A 609 36.28 -20.24 10.03
C PHE A 609 36.49 -19.63 11.42
N THR A 610 37.51 -20.02 12.17
CA THR A 610 37.85 -19.40 13.47
C THR A 610 38.18 -17.91 13.31
N LEU A 611 38.93 -17.53 12.26
CA LEU A 611 39.18 -16.12 11.94
C LEU A 611 37.90 -15.37 11.55
N PHE A 612 36.99 -16.03 10.82
CA PHE A 612 35.68 -15.46 10.50
C PHE A 612 34.84 -15.22 11.77
N ILE A 613 34.71 -16.21 12.65
CA ILE A 613 33.99 -16.06 13.93
C ILE A 613 34.64 -14.96 14.79
N ALA A 614 35.97 -14.95 14.92
CA ALA A 614 36.67 -13.92 15.70
C ALA A 614 36.59 -12.50 15.12
N ALA A 615 36.35 -12.33 13.82
CA ALA A 615 36.28 -11.02 13.15
C ALA A 615 34.85 -10.53 12.88
N TYR A 616 33.85 -11.42 12.91
CA TYR A 616 32.50 -11.14 12.45
C TYR A 616 31.37 -11.75 13.30
N ASP A 617 31.62 -12.68 14.23
CA ASP A 617 30.57 -13.23 15.10
C ASP A 617 30.60 -12.57 16.49
N PHE A 618 30.05 -11.37 16.56
CA PHE A 618 29.90 -10.65 17.83
C PHE A 618 28.85 -11.28 18.75
N SER A 619 29.09 -11.17 20.05
CA SER A 619 28.09 -11.44 21.06
C SER A 619 26.87 -10.51 20.91
N SER A 620 25.71 -10.97 21.37
CA SER A 620 24.46 -10.20 21.40
C SER A 620 24.52 -8.88 22.19
N THR A 621 25.66 -8.57 22.82
CA THR A 621 25.92 -7.40 23.66
C THR A 621 25.91 -6.08 22.89
N ASP A 622 26.42 -6.03 21.67
CA ASP A 622 26.63 -4.74 21.00
C ASP A 622 25.31 -4.23 20.41
N LEU A 623 24.56 -5.17 19.83
CA LEU A 623 23.14 -4.98 19.49
C LEU A 623 22.31 -4.66 20.75
N SER A 624 22.61 -5.25 21.92
CA SER A 624 21.82 -5.08 23.16
C SER A 624 21.59 -3.63 23.58
N SER A 625 22.50 -2.72 23.22
CA SER A 625 22.43 -1.29 23.52
C SER A 625 21.22 -0.57 22.92
N ASN A 626 20.67 -1.06 21.79
CA ASN A 626 19.52 -0.46 21.11
C ASN A 626 18.33 -1.43 21.09
N SER A 627 17.37 -1.23 21.98
CA SER A 627 16.21 -2.12 22.17
C SER A 627 15.35 -2.29 20.91
N ASP A 628 15.22 -1.26 20.07
CA ASP A 628 14.48 -1.35 18.81
C ASP A 628 15.25 -2.10 17.73
N LEU A 629 16.58 -1.94 17.68
CA LEU A 629 17.42 -2.72 16.77
C LEU A 629 17.39 -4.22 17.14
N ASN A 630 17.39 -4.57 18.43
CA ASN A 630 17.23 -5.96 18.88
C ASN A 630 15.87 -6.55 18.46
N LYS A 631 14.78 -5.79 18.60
CA LYS A 631 13.44 -6.21 18.12
C LYS A 631 13.37 -6.37 16.61
N PHE A 632 14.21 -5.67 15.84
CA PHE A 632 14.36 -5.90 14.41
C PHE A 632 15.17 -7.17 14.14
N CYS A 633 16.36 -7.32 14.73
CA CYS A 633 17.20 -8.52 14.62
C CYS A 633 16.45 -9.82 14.96
N SER A 634 15.69 -9.84 16.06
CA SER A 634 14.97 -11.03 16.52
C SER A 634 13.83 -11.48 15.60
N ARG A 635 13.31 -10.59 14.75
CA ARG A 635 12.36 -10.94 13.66
C ARG A 635 13.09 -11.21 12.35
N LEU A 636 14.16 -10.46 12.08
CA LEU A 636 14.95 -10.56 10.87
C LEU A 636 15.70 -11.89 10.74
N PHE A 637 16.50 -12.25 11.74
CA PHE A 637 17.43 -13.39 11.63
C PHE A 637 16.69 -14.73 11.45
N PRO A 638 15.56 -15.01 12.13
CA PRO A 638 14.74 -16.18 11.83
C PRO A 638 14.09 -16.11 10.44
N ALA A 639 13.55 -14.95 10.03
CA ALA A 639 12.87 -14.81 8.74
C ALA A 639 13.82 -14.99 7.55
N VAL A 640 15.07 -14.48 7.63
CA VAL A 640 16.10 -14.78 6.62
C VAL A 640 16.76 -16.15 6.86
N GLY A 641 16.39 -16.92 7.88
CA GLY A 641 16.96 -18.23 8.18
C GLY A 641 18.44 -18.22 8.55
N LEU A 642 18.96 -17.11 9.10
CA LEU A 642 20.35 -16.99 9.54
C LEU A 642 20.66 -17.97 10.67
N ASP A 643 19.79 -18.07 11.69
CA ASP A 643 20.06 -18.89 12.87
C ASP A 643 20.16 -20.39 12.53
N GLY A 644 19.30 -20.88 11.64
CA GLY A 644 19.37 -22.26 11.14
C GLY A 644 20.66 -22.53 10.35
N GLN A 645 21.03 -21.63 9.43
CA GLN A 645 22.28 -21.74 8.67
C GLN A 645 23.51 -21.66 9.59
N LYS A 646 23.48 -20.78 10.60
CA LYS A 646 24.52 -20.65 11.62
C LYS A 646 24.68 -21.98 12.38
N GLN A 647 23.60 -22.51 12.96
CA GLN A 647 23.61 -23.78 13.69
C GLN A 647 24.11 -24.96 12.85
N GLN A 648 23.64 -25.10 11.60
CA GLN A 648 24.13 -26.11 10.66
C GLN A 648 25.65 -25.99 10.48
N THR A 649 26.13 -24.80 10.13
CA THR A 649 27.56 -24.55 9.87
C THR A 649 28.41 -24.83 11.11
N PHE A 650 27.93 -24.49 12.31
CA PHE A 650 28.63 -24.84 13.55
C PHE A 650 28.70 -26.34 13.83
N SER A 651 27.67 -27.11 13.45
CA SER A 651 27.68 -28.57 13.56
C SER A 651 28.68 -29.19 12.57
N GLU A 652 28.69 -28.72 11.33
CA GLU A 652 29.66 -29.10 10.29
C GLU A 652 31.10 -28.76 10.70
N MET A 653 31.35 -27.53 11.17
CA MET A 653 32.69 -27.10 11.59
C MET A 653 33.16 -27.79 12.89
N ARG A 654 32.25 -28.27 13.75
CA ARG A 654 32.60 -29.17 14.85
C ARG A 654 33.07 -30.52 14.31
N MET A 655 32.33 -31.10 13.36
CA MET A 655 32.71 -32.36 12.70
C MET A 655 34.05 -32.24 11.96
N VAL A 656 34.34 -31.11 11.32
CA VAL A 656 35.67 -30.75 10.77
C VAL A 656 36.76 -30.82 11.84
N GLY A 657 36.52 -30.25 13.03
CA GLY A 657 37.45 -30.28 14.15
C GLY A 657 37.69 -31.68 14.71
N ASP A 658 36.61 -32.44 14.95
CA ASP A 658 36.68 -33.82 15.44
C ASP A 658 37.43 -34.73 14.45
N LEU A 659 37.19 -34.54 13.15
CA LEU A 659 37.90 -35.22 12.07
C LEU A 659 39.38 -34.82 11.99
N ALA A 660 39.71 -33.53 12.19
CA ALA A 660 41.09 -33.07 12.25
C ALA A 660 41.86 -33.75 13.40
N VAL A 661 41.26 -33.82 14.59
CA VAL A 661 41.84 -34.50 15.76
C VAL A 661 42.01 -36.00 15.50
N SER A 662 41.01 -36.65 14.89
CA SER A 662 41.08 -38.07 14.53
C SER A 662 42.21 -38.36 13.51
N LEU A 663 42.30 -37.56 12.44
CA LEU A 663 43.34 -37.69 11.42
C LEU A 663 44.73 -37.39 11.98
N GLN A 664 44.87 -36.36 12.82
CA GLN A 664 46.12 -36.06 13.51
C GLN A 664 46.56 -37.23 14.41
N GLY A 665 45.65 -37.84 15.17
CA GLY A 665 45.95 -39.02 15.98
C GLY A 665 46.42 -40.22 15.14
N VAL A 666 45.83 -40.43 13.94
CA VAL A 666 46.29 -41.46 12.99
C VAL A 666 47.68 -41.14 12.42
N GLU A 667 47.99 -39.88 12.13
CA GLU A 667 49.31 -39.48 11.67
C GLU A 667 50.37 -39.57 12.77
N GLU A 668 50.06 -39.14 13.99
CA GLU A 668 50.92 -39.32 15.17
C GLU A 668 51.16 -40.81 15.48
N GLN A 669 50.14 -41.67 15.35
CA GLN A 669 50.31 -43.12 15.47
C GLN A 669 51.19 -43.69 14.34
N ARG A 670 51.06 -43.19 13.11
CA ARG A 670 51.87 -43.61 11.96
C ARG A 670 53.33 -43.17 12.10
N ASP A 671 53.57 -41.96 12.58
CA ASP A 671 54.91 -41.42 12.78
C ASP A 671 55.57 -41.99 14.05
N SER A 672 54.81 -42.27 15.12
CA SER A 672 55.25 -43.13 16.22
C SER A 672 55.62 -44.53 15.73
N THR A 673 54.83 -45.13 14.83
CA THR A 673 55.15 -46.43 14.22
C THR A 673 56.42 -46.38 13.37
N ARG A 674 56.66 -45.29 12.64
CA ARG A 674 57.92 -45.05 11.91
C ARG A 674 59.09 -44.84 12.85
N LEU A 675 58.94 -44.04 13.90
CA LEU A 675 59.96 -43.79 14.90
C LEU A 675 60.34 -45.09 15.63
N ASN A 676 59.36 -45.92 16.00
CA ASN A 676 59.58 -47.24 16.58
C ASN A 676 60.33 -48.19 15.62
N VAL A 677 60.11 -48.10 14.30
CA VAL A 677 60.91 -48.84 13.30
C VAL A 677 62.34 -48.30 13.24
N ILE A 678 62.53 -46.97 13.27
CA ILE A 678 63.86 -46.35 13.26
C ILE A 678 64.64 -46.72 14.53
N ILE A 679 64.02 -46.59 15.71
CA ILE A 679 64.58 -47.00 17.00
C ILE A 679 64.94 -48.49 16.99
N LEU A 680 64.09 -49.35 16.43
CA LEU A 680 64.36 -50.78 16.30
C LEU A 680 65.52 -51.06 15.34
N CYS A 681 65.63 -50.36 14.21
CA CYS A 681 66.78 -50.44 13.31
C CYS A 681 68.07 -49.99 13.99
N VAL A 682 68.04 -48.87 14.74
CA VAL A 682 69.19 -48.38 15.53
C VAL A 682 69.58 -49.38 16.63
N ALA A 683 68.61 -50.00 17.31
CA ALA A 683 68.87 -51.02 18.32
C ALA A 683 69.49 -52.30 17.72
N VAL A 684 69.04 -52.73 16.54
CA VAL A 684 69.66 -53.85 15.80
C VAL A 684 71.10 -53.52 15.39
N ILE A 685 71.36 -52.29 14.95
CA ILE A 685 72.73 -51.83 14.63
C ILE A 685 73.61 -51.82 15.88
N ALA A 686 73.13 -51.26 17.00
CA ALA A 686 73.87 -51.18 18.25
C ALA A 686 74.19 -52.56 18.86
N VAL A 687 73.26 -53.53 18.76
CA VAL A 687 73.53 -54.92 19.17
C VAL A 687 74.54 -55.58 18.23
N GLY A 688 74.50 -55.29 16.93
CA GLY A 688 75.51 -55.73 15.96
C GLY A 688 76.91 -55.18 16.29
N ASP A 689 77.00 -53.90 16.64
CA ASP A 689 78.26 -53.24 16.98
C ASP A 689 78.84 -53.76 18.32
N PHE A 690 78.00 -53.91 19.35
CA PHE A 690 78.39 -54.52 20.62
C PHE A 690 78.88 -55.97 20.45
N THR A 691 78.18 -56.78 19.66
CA THR A 691 78.60 -58.18 19.40
C THR A 691 79.87 -58.25 18.54
N TYR A 692 80.10 -57.28 17.65
CA TYR A 692 81.36 -57.15 16.92
C TYR A 692 82.53 -56.78 17.83
N ALA A 693 82.37 -55.79 18.72
CA ALA A 693 83.38 -55.40 19.70
C ALA A 693 83.70 -56.53 20.68
N LEU A 694 82.68 -57.20 21.23
CA LEU A 694 82.86 -58.35 22.11
C LEU A 694 83.58 -59.53 21.41
N ALA A 695 83.35 -59.72 20.10
CA ALA A 695 84.08 -60.69 19.29
C ALA A 695 85.53 -60.28 18.96
N GLN A 696 85.89 -58.99 19.05
CA GLN A 696 87.29 -58.57 19.02
C GLN A 696 88.00 -58.92 20.34
N ASP A 697 87.40 -58.62 21.49
CA ASP A 697 88.03 -58.82 22.80
C ASP A 697 88.21 -60.30 23.18
N ILE A 698 87.26 -61.17 22.81
CA ILE A 698 87.29 -62.60 23.19
C ILE A 698 88.23 -63.43 22.29
N VAL A 699 88.52 -62.98 21.07
CA VAL A 699 89.34 -63.76 20.11
C VAL A 699 90.81 -63.35 20.20
N SER A 700 91.55 -64.06 21.06
CA SER A 700 93.02 -64.03 21.07
C SER A 700 93.62 -64.49 19.74
N GLU A 701 94.83 -64.02 19.43
CA GLU A 701 95.38 -63.97 18.07
C GLU A 701 95.48 -65.32 17.34
N SER A 702 95.49 -66.45 18.06
CA SER A 702 95.67 -67.81 17.52
C SER A 702 94.41 -68.44 16.90
N LEU A 703 93.22 -67.86 17.06
CA LEU A 703 91.93 -68.40 16.53
C LEU A 703 91.33 -67.56 15.39
N SER A 704 92.13 -66.67 14.80
CA SER A 704 91.66 -65.52 14.02
C SER A 704 91.08 -65.79 12.63
N TYR A 705 91.36 -66.93 11.98
CA TYR A 705 91.05 -67.12 10.55
C TYR A 705 89.64 -67.67 10.22
N TRP A 706 89.04 -68.47 11.11
CA TRP A 706 87.73 -69.11 10.85
C TRP A 706 86.60 -68.65 11.79
N VAL A 707 86.93 -68.22 13.01
CA VAL A 707 85.91 -67.83 14.01
C VAL A 707 85.30 -66.46 13.69
N ARG A 708 86.09 -65.50 13.21
CA ARG A 708 85.64 -64.13 12.91
C ARG A 708 84.55 -64.08 11.82
N PRO A 709 84.70 -64.73 10.64
CA PRO A 709 83.64 -64.77 9.63
C PRO A 709 82.37 -65.46 10.17
N LEU A 710 82.54 -66.58 10.89
CA LEU A 710 81.41 -67.37 11.40
C LEU A 710 80.57 -66.57 12.42
N ALA A 711 81.22 -65.87 13.35
CA ALA A 711 80.56 -64.99 14.31
C ALA A 711 79.83 -63.84 13.61
N LEU A 712 80.45 -63.20 12.61
CA LEU A 712 79.83 -62.13 11.82
C LEU A 712 78.59 -62.63 11.08
N THR A 713 78.68 -63.79 10.40
CA THR A 713 77.52 -64.39 9.71
C THR A 713 76.44 -64.84 10.69
N SER A 714 76.80 -65.29 11.89
CA SER A 714 75.83 -65.69 12.93
C SER A 714 75.06 -64.48 13.47
N ALA A 715 75.75 -63.37 13.73
CA ALA A 715 75.14 -62.12 14.14
C ALA A 715 74.24 -61.54 13.03
N MET A 716 74.69 -61.56 11.77
CA MET A 716 73.87 -61.14 10.63
C MET A 716 72.64 -62.04 10.40
N LEU A 717 72.79 -63.37 10.56
CA LEU A 717 71.68 -64.31 10.47
C LEU A 717 70.67 -64.14 11.60
N LEU A 718 71.12 -63.95 12.85
CA LEU A 718 70.23 -63.64 13.97
C LEU A 718 69.52 -62.30 13.77
N GLY A 719 70.21 -61.27 13.28
CA GLY A 719 69.64 -59.98 12.91
C GLY A 719 68.58 -60.09 11.81
N THR A 720 68.87 -60.81 10.73
CA THR A 720 67.89 -61.04 9.65
C THR A 720 66.72 -61.93 10.09
N PHE A 721 66.95 -62.93 10.94
CA PHE A 721 65.88 -63.79 11.46
C PHE A 721 64.95 -63.04 12.43
N ALA A 722 65.50 -62.16 13.27
CA ALA A 722 64.73 -61.24 14.09
C ALA A 722 63.89 -60.29 13.22
N LEU A 723 64.50 -59.69 12.19
CA LEU A 723 63.83 -58.81 11.23
C LEU A 723 62.69 -59.53 10.48
N LEU A 724 62.93 -60.77 10.00
CA LEU A 724 61.91 -61.60 9.34
C LEU A 724 60.76 -61.94 10.29
N LYS A 725 61.05 -62.36 11.52
CA LYS A 725 60.02 -62.74 12.51
C LYS A 725 59.15 -61.54 12.92
N LEU A 726 59.70 -60.33 12.90
CA LEU A 726 58.99 -59.06 13.08
C LEU A 726 58.15 -58.66 11.86
N LEU A 727 58.65 -58.88 10.64
CA LEU A 727 57.89 -58.65 9.40
C LEU A 727 56.72 -59.65 9.26
N VAL A 728 56.89 -60.90 9.67
CA VAL A 728 55.83 -61.92 9.69
C VAL A 728 54.74 -61.62 10.73
N ARG A 729 55.09 -60.97 11.86
CA ARG A 729 54.12 -60.46 12.86
C ARG A 729 53.38 -59.17 12.44
N ARG A 730 53.65 -58.63 11.25
CA ARG A 730 53.06 -57.40 10.70
C ARG A 730 52.07 -57.65 9.54
N LYS A 731 51.82 -58.91 9.19
CA LYS A 731 50.64 -59.36 8.46
C LYS A 731 49.63 -59.92 9.45
#